data_AF-A0A820ZNA9-F1
#
_entry.id   AF-A0A820ZNA9-F1
#
_cell.length_a   1.000
_cell.length_b   1.000
_cell.length_c   1.000
_cell.angle_alpha   90.00
_cell.angle_beta   90.00
_cell.angle_gamma   90.00
#
_symmetry.space_group_name_H-M   'P 1'
#
loop_
_entity.id
_entity.type
_entity.pdbx_description
1 polymer ?
#
loop_
_entity_poly.entity_id
_entity_poly.type
_entity_poly.pdbx_seq_one_letter_code
_entity_poly.pdbx_strand_id
1 'polypeptide(L)'
;DDTIFTVLNCIDFCVTVVAYAPNSTRSLQLLDVIDLSLPKHLQYLKDRTNKNNSKNHDREELKIIEKLSTTIKKKQWLVHQESLTQIFVEPKHDILIGESYKDSFGSSHSPPIVLGEDSMTTYINLIRWEVTAKILYGIQLTINRHSCITYFSNLKVLVSGCIALVLEENISESSHSVPRLHALAFPNIFSRAVIKLVERYLLTIKNQPNLKALTDKTNMGVFNRFYFLGKPLALCGTAGFLWAQLNNDNDIDKEKLKLTINQADLICQGFKEKQGIPGVSIGVTMHGSFVWRKGYGLADIEQRVPCTPDTVMRIASISKTFTATLAAQFVEKGKLNWNDKIDKYHPDLPKFLFENVPVSITVRQLASHTSGIRHYWKKGDPETDAEFNLPEYYIARPFPTVTESLSLFVNDELLHKPGTTWLYTTHGYTLLSAILERISDDKHSYAELLNDLITKQLDLRNTKLEYPDEIVPNRSRYYWRRSLKEGLRNVAYVDLSYKWAGGGILSNVTDLLLYANNLLQCRQTKLVSSDSNKQLLKSETIRELWSPIVATNRNNTSYGLGWMIAKEQPSSINQCSIPSHIYHTGGAVGATSIILIIPCSNNCSNPRCGICISILTNLQSAREIYQTALDIALLFRHVSSCSNDSKL
;
A
#
# COMPACT_ATOMS: atom_id res chain seq x y z
N ASP A 1 -34.12 -37.73 -16.28
CA ASP A 1 -35.37 -37.29 -16.93
C ASP A 1 -36.23 -36.65 -15.86
N ASP A 2 -36.51 -35.36 -15.75
CA ASP A 2 -36.22 -34.18 -16.57
C ASP A 2 -36.21 -32.97 -15.62
N THR A 3 -35.04 -32.49 -15.19
CA THR A 3 -34.92 -31.10 -14.72
C THR A 3 -34.38 -30.27 -15.86
N ILE A 4 -35.24 -30.02 -16.84
CA ILE A 4 -34.97 -29.03 -17.88
C ILE A 4 -35.02 -27.67 -17.18
N PHE A 5 -33.84 -27.10 -16.93
CA PHE A 5 -33.71 -25.73 -16.45
C PHE A 5 -34.20 -24.79 -17.55
N THR A 6 -35.38 -24.20 -17.35
CA THR A 6 -35.93 -23.24 -18.30
C THR A 6 -35.20 -21.90 -18.17
N VAL A 7 -35.18 -21.13 -19.25
CA VAL A 7 -34.53 -19.80 -19.25
C VAL A 7 -35.18 -18.87 -18.23
N LEU A 8 -36.47 -19.03 -17.99
CA LEU A 8 -37.21 -18.35 -16.90
C LEU A 8 -36.65 -18.67 -15.51
N ASN A 9 -36.37 -19.93 -15.20
CA ASN A 9 -35.81 -20.32 -13.90
C ASN A 9 -34.41 -19.71 -13.69
N CYS A 10 -33.62 -19.58 -14.75
CA CYS A 10 -32.33 -18.89 -14.71
C CYS A 10 -32.49 -17.39 -14.43
N ILE A 11 -33.47 -16.73 -15.06
CA ILE A 11 -33.75 -15.30 -14.86
C ILE A 11 -34.26 -15.05 -13.44
N ASP A 12 -35.19 -15.87 -12.95
CA ASP A 12 -35.77 -15.73 -11.61
C ASP A 12 -34.73 -15.93 -10.49
N PHE A 13 -33.83 -16.91 -10.66
CA PHE A 13 -32.69 -17.09 -9.78
C PHE A 13 -31.77 -15.86 -9.76
N CYS A 14 -31.44 -15.31 -10.93
CA CYS A 14 -30.57 -14.13 -11.02
C CYS A 14 -31.23 -12.89 -10.37
N VAL A 15 -32.52 -12.66 -10.59
CA VAL A 15 -33.28 -11.55 -9.99
C VAL A 15 -33.39 -11.71 -8.47
N THR A 16 -33.57 -12.93 -7.97
CA THR A 16 -33.65 -13.23 -6.53
C THR A 16 -32.31 -12.99 -5.83
N VAL A 17 -31.20 -13.42 -6.44
CA VAL A 17 -29.85 -13.19 -5.91
C VAL A 17 -29.50 -11.70 -5.91
N VAL A 18 -29.86 -10.98 -6.98
CA VAL A 18 -29.69 -9.53 -7.08
C VAL A 18 -30.54 -8.79 -6.05
N ALA A 19 -31.78 -9.22 -5.81
CA ALA A 19 -32.64 -8.60 -4.81
C ALA A 19 -32.11 -8.77 -3.37
N TYR A 20 -31.40 -9.88 -3.11
CA TYR A 20 -30.85 -10.21 -1.78
C TYR A 20 -29.52 -9.49 -1.49
N ALA A 21 -28.71 -9.21 -2.50
CA ALA A 21 -27.42 -8.51 -2.36
C ALA A 21 -27.11 -7.57 -3.54
N PRO A 22 -27.92 -6.52 -3.77
CA PRO A 22 -27.99 -5.77 -5.02
C PRO A 22 -26.71 -5.07 -5.46
N ASN A 23 -25.80 -4.79 -4.53
CA ASN A 23 -24.53 -4.11 -4.81
C ASN A 23 -23.32 -5.04 -4.66
N SER A 24 -23.54 -6.36 -4.59
CA SER A 24 -22.44 -7.32 -4.63
C SER A 24 -21.92 -7.43 -6.06
N THR A 25 -20.60 -7.58 -6.21
CA THR A 25 -19.94 -7.78 -7.51
C THR A 25 -20.59 -8.92 -8.31
N ARG A 26 -21.05 -9.97 -7.61
CA ARG A 26 -21.73 -11.13 -8.22
C ARG A 26 -23.14 -10.81 -8.71
N SER A 27 -23.87 -9.91 -8.04
CA SER A 27 -25.17 -9.43 -8.50
C SER A 27 -25.04 -8.53 -9.72
N LEU A 28 -24.01 -7.68 -9.77
CA LEU A 28 -23.75 -6.83 -10.94
C LEU A 28 -23.35 -7.66 -12.18
N GLN A 29 -22.55 -8.73 -12.02
CA GLN A 29 -22.23 -9.66 -13.11
C GLN A 29 -23.44 -10.46 -13.60
N LEU A 30 -24.35 -10.87 -12.70
CA LEU A 30 -25.58 -11.55 -13.10
C LEU A 30 -26.55 -10.61 -13.83
N LEU A 31 -26.53 -9.32 -13.51
CA LEU A 31 -27.28 -8.30 -14.23
C LEU A 31 -26.76 -8.07 -15.64
N ASP A 32 -25.44 -8.04 -15.84
CA ASP A 32 -24.84 -7.96 -17.19
C ASP A 32 -25.23 -9.17 -18.07
N VAL A 33 -25.27 -10.37 -17.47
CA VAL A 33 -25.71 -11.58 -18.16
C VAL A 33 -27.19 -11.48 -18.55
N ILE A 34 -28.05 -10.97 -17.67
CA ILE A 34 -29.47 -10.73 -17.99
C ILE A 34 -29.60 -9.71 -19.13
N ASP A 35 -28.88 -8.59 -19.07
CA ASP A 35 -29.00 -7.50 -20.05
C ASP A 35 -28.56 -7.93 -21.46
N LEU A 36 -27.53 -8.80 -21.56
CA LEU A 36 -27.05 -9.34 -22.83
C LEU A 36 -27.89 -10.50 -23.39
N SER A 37 -28.50 -11.32 -22.53
CA SER A 37 -29.19 -12.55 -22.94
C SER A 37 -30.70 -12.37 -23.16
N LEU A 38 -31.34 -11.50 -22.36
CA LEU A 38 -32.78 -11.28 -22.39
C LEU A 38 -33.30 -10.75 -23.74
N PRO A 39 -32.64 -9.81 -24.45
CA PRO A 39 -33.10 -9.34 -25.75
C PRO A 39 -33.04 -10.43 -26.83
N LYS A 40 -32.00 -11.28 -26.79
CA LYS A 40 -31.81 -12.37 -27.77
C LYS A 40 -32.83 -13.48 -27.56
N HIS A 41 -33.13 -13.82 -26.31
CA HIS A 41 -34.15 -14.81 -25.99
C HIS A 41 -35.56 -14.30 -26.32
N LEU A 42 -35.82 -13.01 -26.09
CA LEU A 42 -37.08 -12.38 -26.48
C LEU A 42 -37.29 -12.42 -28.01
N GLN A 43 -36.25 -12.16 -28.80
CA GLN A 43 -36.32 -12.28 -30.26
C GLN A 43 -36.57 -13.73 -30.70
N TYR A 44 -35.87 -14.69 -30.09
CA TYR A 44 -36.07 -16.12 -30.35
C TYR A 44 -37.51 -16.59 -30.09
N LEU A 45 -38.12 -16.14 -28.98
CA LEU A 45 -39.51 -16.47 -28.66
C LEU A 45 -40.48 -15.84 -29.66
N LYS A 46 -40.26 -14.58 -30.06
CA LYS A 46 -41.07 -13.90 -31.11
C LYS A 46 -41.06 -14.66 -32.43
N ASP A 47 -39.86 -15.08 -32.86
CA ASP A 47 -39.67 -15.82 -34.11
C ASP A 47 -40.33 -17.22 -34.07
N ARG A 48 -40.40 -17.86 -32.90
CA ARG A 48 -41.15 -19.11 -32.70
C ARG A 48 -42.66 -18.91 -32.65
N THR A 49 -43.14 -17.83 -32.04
CA THR A 49 -44.59 -17.53 -31.99
C THR A 49 -45.18 -17.11 -33.34
N ASN A 50 -44.36 -16.54 -34.23
CA ASN A 50 -44.77 -16.13 -35.58
C ASN A 50 -44.83 -17.28 -36.60
N LYS A 51 -44.21 -18.43 -36.30
CA LYS A 51 -44.40 -19.65 -37.09
C LYS A 51 -45.71 -20.31 -36.65
N ASN A 52 -46.65 -20.53 -37.58
CA ASN A 52 -48.08 -20.87 -37.39
C ASN A 52 -48.42 -22.15 -36.57
N ASN A 53 -47.51 -22.71 -35.78
CA ASN A 53 -47.74 -23.82 -34.85
C ASN A 53 -47.13 -23.56 -33.45
N SER A 54 -47.22 -22.32 -32.94
CA SER A 54 -46.71 -22.03 -31.59
C SER A 54 -47.62 -22.62 -30.51
N LYS A 55 -47.08 -23.46 -29.62
CA LYS A 55 -47.79 -24.00 -28.46
C LYS A 55 -48.19 -22.86 -27.51
N ASN A 56 -49.33 -22.97 -26.81
CA ASN A 56 -49.85 -21.94 -25.89
C ASN A 56 -48.82 -21.48 -24.84
N HIS A 57 -47.90 -22.36 -24.44
CA HIS A 57 -46.83 -22.08 -23.50
C HIS A 57 -45.87 -20.98 -23.99
N ASP A 58 -45.44 -21.02 -25.25
CA ASP A 58 -44.50 -20.04 -25.83
C ASP A 58 -45.12 -18.63 -25.87
N ARG A 59 -46.44 -18.52 -25.98
CA ARG A 59 -47.17 -17.24 -25.99
C ARG A 59 -47.33 -16.62 -24.60
N GLU A 60 -47.49 -17.45 -23.56
CA GLU A 60 -47.53 -16.96 -22.18
C GLU A 60 -46.13 -16.58 -21.69
N GLU A 61 -45.11 -17.37 -22.04
CA GLU A 61 -43.71 -17.07 -21.73
C GLU A 61 -43.28 -15.72 -22.34
N LEU A 62 -43.65 -15.50 -23.62
CA LEU A 62 -43.39 -14.25 -24.32
C LEU A 62 -44.05 -13.05 -23.61
N LYS A 63 -45.31 -13.17 -23.15
CA LYS A 63 -46.00 -12.08 -22.42
C LYS A 63 -45.31 -11.73 -21.10
N ILE A 64 -44.84 -12.73 -20.36
CA ILE A 64 -44.15 -12.53 -19.08
C ILE A 64 -42.81 -11.81 -19.32
N ILE A 65 -42.02 -12.29 -20.29
CA ILE A 65 -40.70 -11.73 -20.60
C ILE A 65 -40.81 -10.33 -21.22
N GLU A 66 -41.82 -10.04 -22.04
CA GLU A 66 -42.08 -8.68 -22.55
C GLU A 66 -42.39 -7.71 -21.41
N LYS A 67 -43.20 -8.13 -20.43
CA LYS A 67 -43.53 -7.30 -19.26
C LYS A 67 -42.32 -7.05 -18.36
N LEU A 68 -41.46 -8.06 -18.18
CA LEU A 68 -40.20 -7.96 -17.43
C LEU A 68 -39.21 -7.00 -18.12
N SER A 69 -38.99 -7.20 -19.42
CA SER A 69 -38.13 -6.35 -20.27
C SER A 69 -38.60 -4.89 -20.27
N THR A 70 -39.91 -4.66 -20.35
CA THR A 70 -40.49 -3.31 -20.29
C THR A 70 -40.31 -2.67 -18.90
N THR A 71 -40.36 -3.46 -17.83
CA THR A 71 -40.13 -2.98 -16.45
C THR A 71 -38.66 -2.63 -16.20
N ILE A 72 -37.74 -3.46 -16.69
CA ILE A 72 -36.28 -3.22 -16.66
C ILE A 72 -35.91 -1.99 -17.49
N LYS A 73 -36.60 -1.73 -18.61
CA LYS A 73 -36.39 -0.53 -19.43
C LYS A 73 -37.05 0.74 -18.85
N LYS A 74 -38.22 0.63 -18.19
CA LYS A 74 -38.97 1.77 -17.63
C LYS A 74 -38.44 2.27 -16.30
N LYS A 75 -37.96 1.40 -15.41
CA LYS A 75 -37.06 1.85 -14.36
C LYS A 75 -35.74 2.10 -15.06
N GLN A 76 -35.16 3.30 -15.00
CA GLN A 76 -33.78 3.53 -15.46
C GLN A 76 -32.82 2.68 -14.62
N TRP A 77 -32.73 1.39 -14.94
CA TRP A 77 -31.62 0.51 -14.62
C TRP A 77 -30.48 0.69 -15.63
N LEU A 78 -30.72 1.50 -16.66
CA LEU A 78 -29.79 1.85 -17.71
C LEU A 78 -28.54 2.51 -17.11
N VAL A 79 -27.40 1.96 -17.51
CA VAL A 79 -26.22 2.73 -17.93
C VAL A 79 -25.62 3.58 -16.81
N HIS A 80 -24.65 3.01 -16.11
CA HIS A 80 -23.29 3.56 -16.16
C HIS A 80 -22.26 2.45 -15.94
N GLN A 81 -21.34 2.37 -16.88
CA GLN A 81 -20.44 1.25 -17.18
C GLN A 81 -19.12 1.27 -16.37
N GLU A 82 -19.11 1.84 -15.17
CA GLU A 82 -17.87 2.16 -14.46
C GLU A 82 -17.90 1.76 -12.98
N SER A 83 -17.78 0.46 -12.69
CA SER A 83 -17.06 -0.05 -11.50
C SER A 83 -17.19 -1.58 -11.39
N LEU A 84 -16.09 -2.25 -11.04
CA LEU A 84 -15.97 -3.67 -10.67
C LEU A 84 -15.44 -4.66 -11.74
N THR A 85 -14.54 -4.20 -12.59
CA THR A 85 -13.24 -4.88 -12.57
C THR A 85 -12.62 -4.65 -11.19
N GLN A 86 -12.14 -5.72 -10.53
CA GLN A 86 -11.50 -5.84 -9.19
C GLN A 86 -12.44 -6.44 -8.11
N ILE A 87 -12.19 -7.57 -7.42
CA ILE A 87 -10.97 -8.34 -7.06
C ILE A 87 -11.39 -9.74 -6.49
N PHE A 88 -10.59 -10.80 -6.76
CA PHE A 88 -10.26 -12.04 -6.00
C PHE A 88 -11.27 -12.65 -4.97
N VAL A 89 -11.75 -13.90 -5.10
CA VAL A 89 -11.15 -15.27 -4.88
C VAL A 89 -11.24 -15.80 -3.43
N GLU A 90 -11.92 -16.97 -3.30
CA GLU A 90 -11.92 -18.10 -2.31
C GLU A 90 -11.48 -17.92 -0.83
N PRO A 91 -12.07 -18.72 0.11
CA PRO A 91 -11.38 -19.95 0.52
C PRO A 91 -12.27 -21.20 0.69
N LYS A 92 -11.56 -22.33 0.73
CA LYS A 92 -11.95 -23.75 0.63
C LYS A 92 -12.59 -24.38 1.89
N HIS A 93 -13.37 -25.43 1.60
CA HIS A 93 -13.56 -26.75 2.25
C HIS A 93 -13.23 -26.96 3.75
N ASP A 94 -14.14 -27.65 4.44
CA ASP A 94 -13.90 -29.01 4.98
C ASP A 94 -15.25 -29.76 5.20
N ILE A 95 -15.47 -30.87 4.48
CA ILE A 95 -15.42 -32.29 4.91
C ILE A 95 -16.73 -32.79 5.53
N LEU A 96 -17.41 -33.62 4.73
CA LEU A 96 -18.50 -34.53 5.11
C LEU A 96 -17.97 -35.61 6.06
N ILE A 97 -18.63 -35.79 7.21
CA ILE A 97 -18.63 -37.06 7.94
C ILE A 97 -20.09 -37.46 8.19
N GLY A 98 -20.48 -38.56 7.54
CA GLY A 98 -21.32 -39.61 8.12
C GLY A 98 -22.75 -39.28 8.53
N GLU A 99 -23.69 -39.72 7.69
CA GLU A 99 -25.05 -40.06 8.12
C GLU A 99 -25.03 -41.06 9.29
N SER A 100 -25.79 -40.78 10.35
CA SER A 100 -26.73 -41.73 10.96
C SER A 100 -27.55 -41.03 12.03
N TYR A 101 -28.85 -40.87 11.81
CA TYR A 101 -29.82 -40.87 12.91
C TYR A 101 -31.14 -41.44 12.40
N LYS A 102 -31.46 -42.62 12.93
CA LYS A 102 -32.70 -43.37 12.76
C LYS A 102 -33.82 -42.78 13.62
N ASP A 103 -35.04 -42.93 13.09
CA ASP A 103 -36.31 -43.23 13.76
C ASP A 103 -36.73 -42.46 15.02
N SER A 104 -37.83 -41.71 14.95
CA SER A 104 -38.99 -41.94 15.83
C SER A 104 -40.29 -41.33 15.29
N PHE A 105 -41.34 -42.14 15.38
CA PHE A 105 -42.73 -41.95 14.96
C PHE A 105 -43.49 -40.83 15.69
N GLY A 106 -44.58 -40.35 15.05
CA GLY A 106 -45.68 -39.69 15.76
C GLY A 106 -46.73 -39.08 14.83
N SER A 107 -47.70 -39.88 14.37
CA SER A 107 -48.91 -39.45 13.68
C SER A 107 -50.01 -39.02 14.67
N SER A 108 -50.69 -37.90 14.40
CA SER A 108 -52.04 -37.63 14.92
C SER A 108 -52.79 -36.66 14.02
N HIS A 109 -53.94 -37.10 13.50
CA HIS A 109 -54.88 -36.35 12.68
C HIS A 109 -55.61 -35.24 13.45
N SER A 110 -55.85 -34.10 12.78
CA SER A 110 -56.97 -33.16 13.03
C SER A 110 -57.13 -32.19 11.82
N PRO A 111 -58.33 -31.60 11.62
CA PRO A 111 -59.01 -31.37 10.33
C PRO A 111 -58.52 -30.14 9.55
N PRO A 112 -58.96 -29.87 8.29
CA PRO A 112 -58.49 -28.71 7.54
C PRO A 112 -58.85 -27.42 8.29
N ILE A 113 -57.84 -26.73 8.80
CA ILE A 113 -57.98 -25.37 9.31
C ILE A 113 -58.19 -24.47 8.09
N VAL A 114 -59.42 -23.99 7.93
CA VAL A 114 -59.69 -22.82 7.08
C VAL A 114 -59.04 -21.63 7.77
N LEU A 115 -57.85 -21.24 7.29
CA LEU A 115 -57.17 -20.04 7.76
C LEU A 115 -57.88 -18.82 7.17
N GLY A 116 -58.61 -18.11 8.02
CA GLY A 116 -59.05 -16.74 7.74
C GLY A 116 -57.85 -15.82 7.51
N GLU A 117 -58.06 -14.78 6.70
CA GLU A 117 -57.07 -13.89 6.10
C GLU A 117 -56.12 -13.11 7.05
N ASP A 118 -56.11 -13.36 8.36
CA ASP A 118 -55.27 -12.62 9.33
C ASP A 118 -54.15 -13.42 10.02
N SER A 119 -53.78 -14.60 9.50
CA SER A 119 -52.69 -15.43 10.07
C SER A 119 -51.36 -15.41 9.30
N MET A 120 -51.32 -14.91 8.06
CA MET A 120 -50.09 -14.78 7.27
C MET A 120 -49.16 -13.69 7.81
N THR A 121 -49.72 -12.60 8.34
CA THR A 121 -48.95 -11.45 8.83
C THR A 121 -48.20 -11.78 10.12
N THR A 122 -48.80 -12.57 11.01
CA THR A 122 -48.16 -12.97 12.29
C THR A 122 -47.07 -14.02 12.07
N TYR A 123 -47.26 -14.96 11.13
CA TYR A 123 -46.24 -15.97 10.79
C TYR A 123 -45.05 -15.35 10.02
N ILE A 124 -45.32 -14.38 9.12
CA ILE A 124 -44.27 -13.61 8.42
C ILE A 124 -43.49 -12.72 9.39
N ASN A 125 -44.14 -12.16 10.43
CA ASN A 125 -43.46 -11.33 11.42
C ASN A 125 -42.62 -12.15 12.42
N LEU A 126 -43.04 -13.36 12.80
CA LEU A 126 -42.25 -14.29 13.63
C LEU A 126 -41.02 -14.83 12.88
N ILE A 127 -41.17 -15.20 11.61
CA ILE A 127 -40.05 -15.64 10.75
C ILE A 127 -39.08 -14.47 10.51
N ARG A 128 -39.58 -13.24 10.32
CA ARG A 128 -38.73 -12.05 10.19
C ARG A 128 -37.96 -11.74 11.47
N TRP A 129 -38.57 -11.89 12.65
CA TRP A 129 -37.88 -11.63 13.91
C TRP A 129 -36.82 -12.67 14.26
N GLU A 130 -37.07 -13.96 14.03
CA GLU A 130 -36.04 -14.99 14.23
C GLU A 130 -34.85 -14.81 13.27
N VAL A 131 -35.11 -14.42 12.02
CA VAL A 131 -34.06 -14.17 11.02
C VAL A 131 -33.28 -12.90 11.37
N THR A 132 -33.94 -11.82 11.78
CA THR A 132 -33.28 -10.57 12.20
C THR A 132 -32.50 -10.74 13.50
N ALA A 133 -33.01 -11.49 14.49
CA ALA A 133 -32.29 -11.80 15.72
C ALA A 133 -31.09 -12.72 15.47
N LYS A 134 -31.19 -13.73 14.59
CA LYS A 134 -30.05 -14.59 14.20
C LYS A 134 -29.00 -13.83 13.38
N ILE A 135 -29.41 -12.86 12.55
CA ILE A 135 -28.50 -11.96 11.82
C ILE A 135 -27.79 -11.01 12.78
N LEU A 136 -28.50 -10.39 13.73
CA LEU A 136 -27.91 -9.48 14.73
C LEU A 136 -27.00 -10.23 15.71
N TYR A 137 -27.38 -11.43 16.14
CA TYR A 137 -26.53 -12.32 16.94
C TYR A 137 -25.29 -12.79 16.15
N GLY A 138 -25.44 -13.06 14.85
CA GLY A 138 -24.33 -13.32 13.93
C GLY A 138 -23.39 -12.13 13.77
N ILE A 139 -23.92 -10.91 13.68
CA ILE A 139 -23.15 -9.66 13.64
C ILE A 139 -22.43 -9.43 14.98
N GLN A 140 -23.09 -9.63 16.12
CA GLN A 140 -22.52 -9.55 17.47
C GLN A 140 -21.37 -10.57 17.66
N LEU A 141 -21.56 -11.82 17.22
CA LEU A 141 -20.54 -12.87 17.27
C LEU A 141 -19.38 -12.59 16.31
N THR A 142 -19.65 -12.01 15.14
CA THR A 142 -18.63 -11.61 14.16
C THR A 142 -17.80 -10.43 14.68
N ILE A 143 -18.42 -9.46 15.35
CA ILE A 143 -17.76 -8.32 16.00
C ILE A 143 -16.96 -8.75 17.24
N ASN A 144 -17.44 -9.75 18.00
CA ASN A 144 -16.73 -10.28 19.17
C ASN A 144 -15.59 -11.27 18.80
N ARG A 145 -15.67 -11.97 17.66
CA ARG A 145 -14.64 -12.93 17.20
C ARG A 145 -13.58 -12.31 16.29
N HIS A 146 -13.87 -11.21 15.61
CA HIS A 146 -12.90 -10.53 14.75
C HIS A 146 -12.47 -9.21 15.39
N SER A 147 -11.20 -9.16 15.80
CA SER A 147 -10.50 -8.02 16.36
C SER A 147 -10.29 -6.90 15.33
N CYS A 148 -11.38 -6.35 14.80
CA CYS A 148 -11.41 -5.09 14.06
C CYS A 148 -11.80 -3.91 14.98
N ILE A 149 -11.49 -4.03 16.27
CA ILE A 149 -11.43 -2.87 17.19
C ILE A 149 -10.10 -2.17 16.92
N THR A 150 -10.09 -1.23 15.99
CA THR A 150 -9.19 -0.07 16.12
C THR A 150 -9.57 1.16 15.30
N TYR A 151 -10.56 1.11 14.41
CA TYR A 151 -10.90 2.30 13.61
C TYR A 151 -12.21 3.00 13.92
N PHE A 152 -13.01 2.53 14.86
CA PHE A 152 -14.22 3.26 15.21
C PHE A 152 -14.64 3.09 16.66
N SER A 153 -13.91 3.73 17.58
CA SER A 153 -14.43 4.00 18.94
C SER A 153 -15.78 4.75 18.88
N ASN A 154 -15.95 5.62 17.87
CA ASN A 154 -17.17 6.41 17.71
C ASN A 154 -18.32 5.67 17.01
N LEU A 155 -18.06 4.69 16.14
CA LEU A 155 -19.12 3.88 15.51
C LEU A 155 -19.66 2.83 16.48
N LYS A 156 -18.86 2.35 17.44
CA LYS A 156 -19.34 1.46 18.50
C LYS A 156 -20.34 2.18 19.41
N VAL A 157 -20.06 3.44 19.76
CA VAL A 157 -21.00 4.30 20.52
C VAL A 157 -22.24 4.64 19.70
N LEU A 158 -22.09 4.91 18.40
CA LEU A 158 -23.20 5.22 17.50
C LEU A 158 -24.12 4.02 17.28
N VAL A 159 -23.53 2.83 17.08
CA VAL A 159 -24.26 1.57 16.88
C VAL A 159 -24.90 1.11 18.19
N SER A 160 -24.23 1.23 19.33
CA SER A 160 -24.84 0.99 20.65
C SER A 160 -25.98 1.96 20.95
N GLY A 161 -25.86 3.24 20.57
CA GLY A 161 -26.95 4.23 20.70
C GLY A 161 -28.13 3.93 19.78
N CYS A 162 -27.89 3.49 18.54
CA CYS A 162 -28.93 3.05 17.61
C CYS A 162 -29.60 1.74 18.08
N ILE A 163 -28.87 0.83 18.73
CA ILE A 163 -29.41 -0.41 19.30
C ILE A 163 -30.28 -0.09 20.54
N ALA A 164 -29.83 0.80 21.43
CA ALA A 164 -30.60 1.23 22.60
C ALA A 164 -31.90 1.98 22.22
N LEU A 165 -31.85 2.78 21.15
CA LEU A 165 -33.01 3.47 20.57
C LEU A 165 -34.01 2.52 19.89
N VAL A 166 -33.57 1.35 19.43
CA VAL A 166 -34.42 0.33 18.79
C VAL A 166 -35.03 -0.64 19.81
N LEU A 167 -34.43 -0.77 20.99
CA LEU A 167 -34.86 -1.71 22.04
C LEU A 167 -35.69 -1.08 23.17
N GLU A 168 -35.92 0.23 23.17
CA GLU A 168 -36.63 0.94 24.27
C GLU A 168 -36.12 0.56 25.68
N GLU A 169 -34.81 0.37 25.86
CA GLU A 169 -34.22 0.26 27.20
C GLU A 169 -33.47 1.55 27.56
N ASN A 170 -33.91 2.15 28.68
CA ASN A 170 -33.40 3.38 29.26
C ASN A 170 -31.86 3.44 29.35
N ILE A 171 -31.26 4.45 28.72
CA ILE A 171 -29.91 4.91 29.08
C ILE A 171 -30.06 6.00 30.15
N SER A 172 -29.80 5.64 31.41
CA SER A 172 -29.61 6.61 32.49
C SER A 172 -28.14 7.07 32.59
N GLU A 173 -27.97 8.38 32.37
CA GLU A 173 -27.06 9.34 33.02
C GLU A 173 -25.53 9.14 33.18
N SER A 174 -24.87 10.29 32.96
CA SER A 174 -23.53 10.75 33.36
C SER A 174 -22.35 10.36 32.46
N SER A 175 -21.44 11.25 32.03
CA SER A 175 -21.35 12.71 32.09
C SER A 175 -20.22 13.17 31.13
N HIS A 176 -20.38 14.39 30.61
CA HIS A 176 -19.36 15.25 29.97
C HIS A 176 -18.75 14.83 28.62
N SER A 177 -19.39 15.24 27.52
CA SER A 177 -19.02 16.45 26.74
C SER A 177 -19.58 16.39 25.31
N VAL A 178 -20.44 17.39 25.02
CA VAL A 178 -20.80 17.98 23.72
C VAL A 178 -21.26 17.06 22.58
N PRO A 179 -22.50 17.29 22.07
CA PRO A 179 -22.71 17.20 20.63
C PRO A 179 -23.34 18.49 20.08
N ARG A 180 -22.49 19.36 19.52
CA ARG A 180 -22.90 20.34 18.50
C ARG A 180 -22.97 19.60 17.17
N LEU A 181 -24.19 19.36 16.68
CA LEU A 181 -24.45 18.89 15.32
C LEU A 181 -24.99 20.05 14.48
N HIS A 182 -24.08 20.64 13.70
CA HIS A 182 -24.31 21.33 12.42
C HIS A 182 -23.28 20.68 11.48
N ALA A 183 -23.53 20.24 10.24
CA ALA A 183 -24.61 20.46 9.29
C ALA A 183 -24.38 19.52 8.08
N LEU A 184 -25.44 19.19 7.33
CA LEU A 184 -25.50 18.91 5.87
C LEU A 184 -24.58 17.80 5.30
N ALA A 185 -25.06 16.61 4.95
CA ALA A 185 -25.92 16.22 3.80
C ALA A 185 -25.21 16.09 2.42
N PHE A 186 -25.28 14.88 1.83
CA PHE A 186 -25.56 14.65 0.40
C PHE A 186 -26.66 13.58 0.22
N PRO A 187 -27.44 13.58 -0.89
CA PRO A 187 -28.74 12.95 -1.04
C PRO A 187 -28.86 11.57 -1.69
N ASN A 188 -29.78 10.67 -1.24
CA ASN A 188 -31.24 10.85 -1.19
C ASN A 188 -31.99 10.23 0.04
N ILE A 189 -33.12 10.86 0.36
CA ILE A 189 -34.06 10.75 1.52
C ILE A 189 -33.52 11.25 2.87
N PHE A 190 -32.44 10.68 3.42
CA PHE A 190 -31.88 11.17 4.69
C PHE A 190 -31.37 12.62 4.57
N SER A 191 -30.82 12.93 3.41
CA SER A 191 -30.33 14.24 3.01
C SER A 191 -31.35 15.34 2.77
N ARG A 192 -32.54 15.04 2.25
CA ARG A 192 -33.55 16.07 1.96
C ARG A 192 -34.16 16.54 3.27
N ALA A 193 -34.27 15.64 4.25
CA ALA A 193 -34.60 15.98 5.63
C ALA A 193 -33.47 16.80 6.29
N VAL A 194 -32.21 16.36 6.19
CA VAL A 194 -31.05 17.09 6.77
C VAL A 194 -30.82 18.46 6.09
N ILE A 195 -31.04 18.57 4.78
CA ILE A 195 -30.96 19.85 4.03
C ILE A 195 -32.03 20.83 4.50
N LYS A 196 -33.28 20.40 4.60
CA LYS A 196 -34.36 21.24 5.14
C LYS A 196 -34.16 21.58 6.62
N LEU A 197 -33.53 20.71 7.40
CA LEU A 197 -33.23 20.94 8.82
C LEU A 197 -32.13 22.01 8.99
N VAL A 198 -31.08 21.97 8.16
CA VAL A 198 -30.00 22.96 8.24
C VAL A 198 -30.38 24.30 7.60
N GLU A 199 -31.18 24.32 6.54
CA GLU A 199 -31.79 25.57 6.07
C GLU A 199 -32.60 26.25 7.19
N ARG A 200 -33.44 25.47 7.91
CA ARG A 200 -34.21 26.00 9.04
C ARG A 200 -33.32 26.49 10.19
N TYR A 201 -32.24 25.78 10.53
CA TYR A 201 -31.34 26.23 11.60
C TYR A 201 -30.49 27.43 11.21
N LEU A 202 -30.03 27.55 9.95
CA LEU A 202 -29.31 28.74 9.47
C LEU A 202 -30.22 29.98 9.42
N LEU A 203 -31.50 29.81 9.06
CA LEU A 203 -32.52 30.84 9.21
C LEU A 203 -32.78 31.20 10.69
N THR A 204 -32.64 30.22 11.59
CA THR A 204 -32.77 30.43 13.04
C THR A 204 -31.57 31.17 13.63
N ILE A 205 -30.33 30.90 13.16
CA ILE A 205 -29.12 31.67 13.53
C ILE A 205 -29.20 33.10 13.00
N LYS A 206 -29.67 33.28 11.76
CA LYS A 206 -29.81 34.62 11.14
C LYS A 206 -30.77 35.52 11.92
N ASN A 207 -31.71 34.93 12.65
CA ASN A 207 -32.69 35.63 13.48
C ASN A 207 -32.29 35.67 14.97
N GLN A 208 -31.10 35.18 15.35
CA GLN A 208 -30.57 35.32 16.71
C GLN A 208 -29.85 36.68 16.84
N PRO A 209 -30.29 37.57 17.75
CA PRO A 209 -29.82 38.95 17.82
C PRO A 209 -28.32 39.12 18.16
N ASN A 210 -27.63 38.07 18.62
CA ASN A 210 -26.27 38.16 19.17
C ASN A 210 -25.12 37.85 18.19
N LEU A 211 -25.38 37.62 16.89
CA LEU A 211 -24.33 37.32 15.90
C LEU A 211 -24.09 38.40 14.84
N LYS A 212 -24.73 39.57 14.99
CA LYS A 212 -24.63 40.72 14.08
C LYS A 212 -23.26 41.42 14.05
N ALA A 213 -22.33 41.04 14.95
CA ALA A 213 -21.04 41.73 15.11
C ALA A 213 -19.89 41.15 14.25
N LEU A 214 -20.06 40.00 13.60
CA LEU A 214 -18.99 39.37 12.80
C LEU A 214 -19.04 39.69 11.29
N THR A 215 -20.08 40.35 10.81
CA THR A 215 -20.27 40.64 9.37
C THR A 215 -19.66 41.97 8.90
N ASP A 216 -19.11 42.80 9.79
CA ASP A 216 -18.71 44.18 9.46
C ASP A 216 -17.21 44.37 9.13
N LYS A 217 -16.39 43.31 9.08
CA LYS A 217 -14.97 43.44 8.72
C LYS A 217 -14.50 42.38 7.73
N THR A 218 -14.87 42.53 6.46
CA THR A 218 -14.01 42.25 5.29
C THR A 218 -14.75 42.60 3.98
N ASN A 219 -14.02 43.23 3.06
CA ASN A 219 -14.51 44.03 1.92
C ASN A 219 -15.49 43.34 0.96
N MET A 220 -16.78 43.70 1.06
CA MET A 220 -17.84 43.47 0.07
C MET A 220 -17.86 44.57 -1.02
N GLY A 221 -16.72 44.82 -1.68
CA GLY A 221 -16.61 45.82 -2.75
C GLY A 221 -16.88 45.29 -4.17
N VAL A 222 -16.73 43.98 -4.38
CA VAL A 222 -16.77 43.37 -5.74
C VAL A 222 -18.12 42.73 -6.05
N PHE A 223 -18.89 42.34 -5.03
CA PHE A 223 -20.16 41.62 -5.22
C PHE A 223 -21.36 42.52 -5.59
N ASN A 224 -21.34 43.80 -5.20
CA ASN A 224 -22.50 44.70 -5.38
C ASN A 224 -22.52 45.52 -6.69
N ARG A 225 -21.54 45.36 -7.59
CA ARG A 225 -21.53 46.09 -8.87
C ARG A 225 -21.99 45.30 -10.10
N PHE A 226 -22.23 44.00 -9.98
CA PHE A 226 -22.61 43.16 -11.13
C PHE A 226 -24.08 42.77 -11.21
N TYR A 227 -24.92 43.19 -10.25
CA TYR A 227 -26.32 42.78 -10.20
C TYR A 227 -27.32 43.72 -10.90
N PHE A 228 -26.87 44.76 -11.60
CA PHE A 228 -27.78 45.79 -12.14
C PHE A 228 -27.92 45.91 -13.66
N LEU A 229 -27.39 44.98 -14.45
CA LEU A 229 -27.72 44.90 -15.88
C LEU A 229 -28.09 43.46 -16.25
N GLY A 230 -29.39 43.21 -16.33
CA GLY A 230 -29.98 41.89 -16.51
C GLY A 230 -29.62 41.24 -17.85
N LYS A 231 -28.71 40.24 -17.81
CA LYS A 231 -28.63 39.12 -18.75
C LYS A 231 -28.07 37.87 -18.05
N PRO A 232 -28.91 36.90 -17.60
CA PRO A 232 -28.44 35.72 -16.87
C PRO A 232 -28.01 34.54 -17.74
N LEU A 233 -28.02 34.63 -19.08
CA LEU A 233 -27.75 33.46 -19.95
C LEU A 233 -26.29 33.23 -20.34
N ALA A 234 -25.36 34.17 -20.10
CA ALA A 234 -23.97 34.02 -20.53
C ALA A 234 -23.03 33.39 -19.48
N LEU A 235 -23.42 33.33 -18.20
CA LEU A 235 -22.59 32.85 -17.09
C LEU A 235 -22.76 31.34 -16.80
N CYS A 236 -23.91 30.74 -17.11
CA CYS A 236 -24.11 29.29 -16.97
C CYS A 236 -23.35 28.48 -18.03
N GLY A 237 -23.14 29.06 -19.22
CA GLY A 237 -22.37 28.41 -20.28
C GLY A 237 -20.89 28.26 -19.92
N THR A 238 -20.26 29.30 -19.37
CA THR A 238 -18.83 29.28 -19.02
C THR A 238 -18.54 28.49 -17.75
N ALA A 239 -19.42 28.55 -16.73
CA ALA A 239 -19.30 27.75 -15.51
C ALA A 239 -19.59 26.26 -15.75
N GLY A 240 -20.56 25.93 -16.62
CA GLY A 240 -20.84 24.55 -17.04
C GLY A 240 -19.72 23.95 -17.89
N PHE A 241 -19.09 24.75 -18.78
CA PHE A 241 -17.92 24.33 -19.53
C PHE A 241 -16.72 24.07 -18.62
N LEU A 242 -16.43 24.98 -17.67
CA LEU A 242 -15.35 24.79 -16.70
C LEU A 242 -15.58 23.56 -15.81
N TRP A 243 -16.82 23.33 -15.36
CA TRP A 243 -17.17 22.17 -14.53
C TRP A 243 -17.10 20.85 -15.30
N ALA A 244 -17.51 20.83 -16.57
CA ALA A 244 -17.35 19.67 -17.45
C ALA A 244 -15.87 19.40 -17.81
N GLN A 245 -15.06 20.44 -18.04
CA GLN A 245 -13.62 20.29 -18.27
C GLN A 245 -12.89 19.76 -17.02
N LEU A 246 -13.19 20.33 -15.84
CA LEU A 246 -12.59 19.89 -14.58
C LEU A 246 -12.97 18.45 -14.19
N ASN A 247 -14.16 17.97 -14.55
CA ASN A 247 -14.54 16.58 -14.32
C ASN A 247 -13.93 15.63 -15.37
N ASN A 248 -13.87 16.04 -16.65
CA ASN A 248 -13.20 15.26 -17.69
C ASN A 248 -11.71 15.07 -17.42
N ASP A 249 -10.98 16.11 -16.99
CA ASP A 249 -9.55 16.00 -16.69
C ASP A 249 -9.28 15.03 -15.52
N ASN A 250 -10.13 15.05 -14.49
CA ASN A 250 -10.05 14.12 -13.35
C ASN A 250 -10.37 12.66 -13.72
N ASP A 251 -11.24 12.42 -14.70
CA ASP A 251 -11.57 11.07 -15.14
C ASP A 251 -10.54 10.52 -16.15
N ILE A 252 -9.97 11.39 -17.00
CA ILE A 252 -8.84 11.06 -17.88
C ILE A 252 -7.61 10.65 -17.06
N ASP A 253 -7.31 11.34 -15.96
CA ASP A 253 -6.16 11.02 -15.12
C ASP A 253 -6.34 9.70 -14.34
N LYS A 254 -7.58 9.36 -13.93
CA LYS A 254 -7.89 8.06 -13.30
C LYS A 254 -7.76 6.90 -14.29
N GLU A 255 -8.29 7.02 -15.50
CA GLU A 255 -8.18 5.98 -16.52
C GLU A 255 -6.73 5.79 -16.97
N LYS A 256 -5.95 6.86 -17.15
CA LYS A 256 -4.51 6.78 -17.38
C LYS A 256 -3.79 6.05 -16.25
N LEU A 257 -4.08 6.41 -15.00
CA LEU A 257 -3.47 5.75 -13.84
C LEU A 257 -3.81 4.25 -13.79
N LYS A 258 -5.06 3.88 -14.10
CA LYS A 258 -5.50 2.49 -14.18
C LYS A 258 -4.78 1.70 -15.27
N LEU A 259 -4.62 2.29 -16.47
CA LEU A 259 -3.82 1.69 -17.55
C LEU A 259 -2.35 1.51 -17.15
N THR A 260 -1.76 2.52 -16.51
CA THR A 260 -0.40 2.46 -15.97
C THR A 260 -0.25 1.36 -14.92
N ILE A 261 -1.21 1.22 -14.01
CA ILE A 261 -1.23 0.13 -13.02
C ILE A 261 -1.30 -1.23 -13.71
N ASN A 262 -2.13 -1.40 -14.75
CA ASN A 262 -2.22 -2.65 -15.49
C ASN A 262 -0.91 -3.00 -16.21
N GLN A 263 -0.23 -2.02 -16.80
CA GLN A 263 1.09 -2.23 -17.43
C GLN A 263 2.15 -2.60 -16.39
N ALA A 264 2.18 -1.89 -15.25
CA ALA A 264 3.08 -2.20 -14.15
C ALA A 264 2.83 -3.61 -13.57
N ASP A 265 1.56 -4.02 -13.49
CA ASP A 265 1.15 -5.36 -13.06
C ASP A 265 1.73 -6.44 -13.98
N LEU A 266 1.62 -6.26 -15.29
CA LEU A 266 2.19 -7.20 -16.27
C LEU A 266 3.72 -7.27 -16.20
N ILE A 267 4.40 -6.13 -16.02
CA ILE A 267 5.86 -6.09 -15.84
C ILE A 267 6.25 -6.87 -14.57
N CYS A 268 5.56 -6.66 -13.46
CA CYS A 268 5.86 -7.31 -12.19
C CYS A 268 5.57 -8.83 -12.23
N GLN A 269 4.45 -9.25 -12.86
CA GLN A 269 4.17 -10.66 -13.10
C GLN A 269 5.25 -11.30 -13.99
N GLY A 270 5.63 -10.64 -15.08
CA GLY A 270 6.70 -11.10 -15.95
C GLY A 270 8.04 -11.26 -15.21
N PHE A 271 8.41 -10.29 -14.38
CA PHE A 271 9.60 -10.35 -13.52
C PHE A 271 9.57 -11.57 -12.58
N LYS A 272 8.41 -11.83 -11.94
CA LYS A 272 8.21 -12.99 -11.08
C LYS A 272 8.34 -14.30 -11.85
N GLU A 273 7.59 -14.47 -12.94
CA GLU A 273 7.50 -15.74 -13.68
C GLU A 273 8.81 -16.08 -14.40
N LYS A 274 9.46 -15.11 -15.05
CA LYS A 274 10.73 -15.32 -15.78
C LYS A 274 11.83 -15.90 -14.90
N GLN A 275 11.79 -15.60 -13.59
CA GLN A 275 12.82 -16.02 -12.64
C GLN A 275 12.32 -17.09 -11.65
N GLY A 276 11.03 -17.45 -11.70
CA GLY A 276 10.44 -18.39 -10.77
C GLY A 276 10.50 -17.90 -9.32
N ILE A 277 10.28 -16.59 -9.12
CA ILE A 277 10.26 -15.95 -7.79
C ILE A 277 9.00 -16.40 -7.05
N PRO A 278 9.10 -16.95 -5.83
CA PRO A 278 7.93 -17.39 -5.08
C PRO A 278 6.99 -16.26 -4.71
N GLY A 279 7.52 -15.21 -4.08
CA GLY A 279 6.81 -14.07 -3.55
C GLY A 279 7.47 -12.76 -3.95
N VAL A 280 6.67 -11.85 -4.50
CA VAL A 280 7.07 -10.47 -4.79
C VAL A 280 6.11 -9.54 -4.07
N SER A 281 6.63 -8.56 -3.34
CA SER A 281 5.87 -7.45 -2.77
C SER A 281 6.35 -6.16 -3.41
N ILE A 282 5.42 -5.32 -3.88
CA ILE A 282 5.73 -4.07 -4.58
C ILE A 282 4.82 -2.95 -4.11
N GLY A 283 5.36 -1.74 -4.06
CA GLY A 283 4.57 -0.54 -3.88
C GLY A 283 5.14 0.64 -4.65
N VAL A 284 4.24 1.55 -5.04
CA VAL A 284 4.55 2.82 -5.70
C VAL A 284 3.77 3.93 -5.02
N THR A 285 4.48 5.00 -4.70
CA THR A 285 3.89 6.26 -4.28
C THR A 285 4.20 7.34 -5.30
N MET A 286 3.19 8.13 -5.61
CA MET A 286 3.29 9.30 -6.47
C MET A 286 2.91 10.52 -5.64
N HIS A 287 3.77 11.53 -5.63
CA HIS A 287 3.55 12.78 -4.91
C HIS A 287 3.26 12.59 -3.40
N GLY A 288 3.89 11.61 -2.77
CA GLY A 288 3.69 11.29 -1.35
C GLY A 288 2.49 10.40 -1.04
N SER A 289 1.70 10.01 -2.05
CA SER A 289 0.49 9.19 -1.88
C SER A 289 0.66 7.81 -2.52
N PHE A 290 0.16 6.76 -1.85
CA PHE A 290 0.11 5.42 -2.44
C PHE A 290 -0.84 5.39 -3.64
N VAL A 291 -0.30 5.07 -4.81
CA VAL A 291 -1.09 4.89 -6.03
C VAL A 291 -1.22 3.42 -6.42
N TRP A 292 -0.28 2.58 -5.96
CA TRP A 292 -0.31 1.15 -6.21
C TRP A 292 0.50 0.38 -5.17
N ARG A 293 -0.05 -0.73 -4.68
CA ARG A 293 0.64 -1.71 -3.83
C ARG A 293 0.05 -3.08 -4.08
N LYS A 294 0.90 -4.10 -4.25
CA LYS A 294 0.44 -5.46 -4.51
C LYS A 294 1.46 -6.50 -4.04
N GLY A 295 0.96 -7.67 -3.67
CA GLY A 295 1.77 -8.87 -3.50
C GLY A 295 1.43 -9.90 -4.57
N TYR A 296 2.43 -10.66 -5.01
CA TYR A 296 2.31 -11.71 -6.01
C TYR A 296 2.89 -13.00 -5.48
N GLY A 297 2.21 -14.12 -5.75
CA GLY A 297 2.66 -15.43 -5.33
C GLY A 297 2.60 -15.64 -3.83
N LEU A 298 3.61 -16.31 -3.27
CA LEU A 298 3.57 -16.86 -1.91
C LEU A 298 4.73 -16.33 -1.06
N ALA A 299 4.42 -15.89 0.16
CA ALA A 299 5.38 -15.58 1.22
C ALA A 299 5.94 -16.86 1.85
N ASP A 300 5.15 -17.94 1.87
CA ASP A 300 5.55 -19.28 2.30
C ASP A 300 4.91 -20.30 1.35
N ILE A 301 5.73 -21.01 0.59
CA ILE A 301 5.29 -22.02 -0.38
C ILE A 301 4.73 -23.23 0.34
N GLU A 302 5.44 -23.71 1.36
CA GLU A 302 5.10 -24.91 2.12
C GLU A 302 3.73 -24.77 2.79
N GLN A 303 3.43 -23.59 3.31
CA GLN A 303 2.17 -23.25 3.98
C GLN A 303 1.16 -22.54 3.08
N ARG A 304 1.51 -22.28 1.81
CA ARG A 304 0.68 -21.55 0.83
C ARG A 304 0.21 -20.19 1.34
N VAL A 305 1.06 -19.49 2.09
CA VAL A 305 0.75 -18.15 2.60
C VAL A 305 0.91 -17.15 1.46
N PRO A 306 -0.13 -16.36 1.11
CA PRO A 306 -0.05 -15.39 0.04
C PRO A 306 0.95 -14.28 0.38
N CYS A 307 1.74 -13.86 -0.62
CA CYS A 307 2.54 -12.65 -0.52
C CYS A 307 1.63 -11.42 -0.67
N THR A 308 1.83 -10.43 0.20
CA THR A 308 1.03 -9.19 0.28
C THR A 308 1.95 -7.96 0.36
N PRO A 309 1.42 -6.74 0.19
CA PRO A 309 2.17 -5.51 0.47
C PRO A 309 2.74 -5.43 1.90
N ASP A 310 2.12 -6.13 2.84
CA ASP A 310 2.50 -6.09 4.26
C ASP A 310 3.43 -7.25 4.66
N THR A 311 3.78 -8.13 3.71
CA THR A 311 4.74 -9.21 3.93
C THR A 311 6.10 -8.65 4.32
N VAL A 312 6.61 -9.08 5.47
CA VAL A 312 7.89 -8.65 6.02
C VAL A 312 9.02 -9.50 5.44
N MET A 313 10.00 -8.85 4.84
CA MET A 313 11.15 -9.47 4.19
C MET A 313 12.45 -8.79 4.61
N ARG A 314 13.57 -9.50 4.46
CA ARG A 314 14.91 -8.91 4.54
C ARG A 314 15.05 -7.82 3.49
N ILE A 315 15.33 -6.59 3.93
CA ILE A 315 15.64 -5.49 3.00
C ILE A 315 17.11 -5.44 2.62
N ALA A 316 17.92 -6.29 3.25
CA ALA A 316 19.33 -6.46 2.95
C ALA A 316 20.04 -5.11 2.95
N SER A 317 20.91 -4.84 1.96
CA SER A 317 21.72 -3.62 1.92
C SER A 317 20.96 -2.29 1.85
N ILE A 318 19.63 -2.28 1.68
CA ILE A 318 18.83 -1.06 1.94
C ILE A 318 19.02 -0.59 3.39
N SER A 319 19.37 -1.49 4.33
CA SER A 319 19.74 -1.15 5.72
C SER A 319 20.78 -0.03 5.83
N LYS A 320 21.70 0.08 4.86
CA LYS A 320 22.73 1.13 4.81
C LYS A 320 22.12 2.53 4.72
N THR A 321 20.99 2.67 4.04
CA THR A 321 20.27 3.95 3.92
C THR A 321 19.77 4.44 5.27
N PHE A 322 19.25 3.53 6.11
CA PHE A 322 18.82 3.82 7.48
C PHE A 322 20.02 4.23 8.34
N THR A 323 21.12 3.48 8.29
CA THR A 323 22.36 3.82 9.03
C THR A 323 22.94 5.17 8.61
N ALA A 324 22.98 5.47 7.30
CA ALA A 324 23.43 6.75 6.80
C ALA A 324 22.52 7.91 7.26
N THR A 325 21.21 7.66 7.35
CA THR A 325 20.24 8.62 7.88
C THR A 325 20.44 8.88 9.38
N LEU A 326 20.69 7.83 10.17
CA LEU A 326 21.05 7.98 11.59
C LEU A 326 22.32 8.81 11.74
N ALA A 327 23.39 8.46 11.01
CA ALA A 327 24.64 9.21 11.04
C ALA A 327 24.45 10.68 10.66
N ALA A 328 23.64 10.95 9.63
CA ALA A 328 23.28 12.32 9.25
C ALA A 328 22.55 13.09 10.36
N GLN A 329 21.63 12.46 11.11
CA GLN A 329 21.02 13.12 12.27
C GLN A 329 22.04 13.45 13.37
N PHE A 330 23.05 12.61 13.60
CA PHE A 330 24.13 12.94 14.53
C PHE A 330 25.01 14.08 14.00
N VAL A 331 25.18 14.20 12.68
CA VAL A 331 25.84 15.37 12.05
C VAL A 331 25.03 16.64 12.29
N GLU A 332 23.72 16.61 12.11
CA GLU A 332 22.86 17.77 12.38
C GLU A 332 22.87 18.21 13.84
N LYS A 333 23.04 17.25 14.77
CA LYS A 333 23.19 17.48 16.21
C LYS A 333 24.60 17.94 16.60
N GLY A 334 25.54 18.05 15.65
CA GLY A 334 26.94 18.42 15.90
C GLY A 334 27.74 17.36 16.66
N LYS A 335 27.21 16.13 16.80
CA LYS A 335 27.85 15.01 17.50
C LYS A 335 28.76 14.17 16.59
N LEU A 336 28.56 14.27 15.27
CA LEU A 336 29.35 13.59 14.25
C LEU A 336 29.76 14.61 13.18
N ASN A 337 30.89 14.39 12.53
CA ASN A 337 31.29 15.13 11.33
C ASN A 337 31.82 14.12 10.31
N TRP A 338 31.32 14.20 9.08
CA TRP A 338 31.73 13.30 8.00
C TRP A 338 33.26 13.32 7.75
N ASN A 339 33.92 14.46 7.92
CA ASN A 339 35.34 14.61 7.60
C ASN A 339 36.26 14.28 8.78
N ASP A 340 35.71 14.03 9.97
CA ASP A 340 36.51 13.61 11.11
C ASP A 340 37.03 12.19 10.92
N LYS A 341 38.23 11.95 11.47
CA LYS A 341 38.81 10.61 11.60
C LYS A 341 37.99 9.78 12.58
N ILE A 342 37.79 8.50 12.29
CA ILE A 342 37.05 7.58 13.16
C ILE A 342 37.73 7.42 14.54
N ASP A 343 39.06 7.60 14.60
CA ASP A 343 39.85 7.60 15.84
C ASP A 343 39.33 8.61 16.87
N LYS A 344 38.71 9.71 16.42
CA LYS A 344 38.12 10.73 17.29
C LYS A 344 36.94 10.19 18.10
N TYR A 345 36.15 9.29 17.49
CA TYR A 345 34.92 8.78 18.07
C TYR A 345 35.10 7.44 18.75
N HIS A 346 36.06 6.64 18.30
CA HIS A 346 36.36 5.34 18.87
C HIS A 346 37.88 5.14 18.99
N PRO A 347 38.53 5.82 19.96
CA PRO A 347 40.00 5.82 20.10
C PRO A 347 40.59 4.45 20.44
N ASP A 348 39.77 3.54 20.99
CA ASP A 348 40.20 2.20 21.41
C ASP A 348 40.25 1.18 20.26
N LEU A 349 39.90 1.57 19.02
CA LEU A 349 40.06 0.70 17.86
C LEU A 349 41.54 0.43 17.59
N PRO A 350 41.91 -0.78 17.13
CA PRO A 350 43.24 -1.01 16.60
C PRO A 350 43.50 -0.09 15.42
N LYS A 351 44.77 0.26 15.20
CA LYS A 351 45.16 1.10 14.07
C LYS A 351 45.01 0.31 12.78
N PHE A 352 44.20 0.83 11.86
CA PHE A 352 44.10 0.28 10.51
C PHE A 352 45.44 0.43 9.79
N LEU A 353 45.84 -0.63 9.09
CA LEU A 353 47.10 -0.68 8.35
C LEU A 353 46.82 -0.75 6.85
N PHE A 354 47.62 -0.06 6.05
CA PHE A 354 47.72 -0.25 4.61
C PHE A 354 49.20 -0.37 4.25
N GLU A 355 49.60 -1.48 3.63
CA GLU A 355 51.01 -1.80 3.34
C GLU A 355 51.89 -1.79 4.60
N ASN A 356 51.35 -2.34 5.71
CA ASN A 356 51.95 -2.31 7.05
C ASN A 356 52.17 -0.91 7.64
N VAL A 357 51.60 0.14 7.06
CA VAL A 357 51.67 1.52 7.57
C VAL A 357 50.35 1.92 8.23
N PRO A 358 50.36 2.48 9.46
CA PRO A 358 49.16 3.02 10.09
C PRO A 358 48.53 4.14 9.26
N VAL A 359 47.23 4.03 9.03
CA VAL A 359 46.41 5.02 8.31
C VAL A 359 45.12 5.30 9.09
N SER A 360 44.56 6.50 8.89
CA SER A 360 43.27 6.87 9.45
C SER A 360 42.19 6.86 8.37
N ILE A 361 40.99 6.44 8.77
CA ILE A 361 39.78 6.47 7.95
C ILE A 361 38.88 7.61 8.45
N THR A 362 38.18 8.31 7.55
CA THR A 362 37.14 9.28 7.94
C THR A 362 35.75 8.64 7.94
N VAL A 363 34.81 9.24 8.67
CA VAL A 363 33.41 8.78 8.68
C VAL A 363 32.82 8.80 7.26
N ARG A 364 33.16 9.81 6.46
CA ARG A 364 32.78 9.93 5.04
C ARG A 364 33.24 8.71 4.26
N GLN A 365 34.50 8.29 4.42
CA GLN A 365 35.07 7.15 3.71
C GLN A 365 34.38 5.83 4.08
N LEU A 366 33.93 5.65 5.34
CA LEU A 366 33.09 4.51 5.71
C LEU A 366 31.75 4.54 4.97
N ALA A 367 31.04 5.66 5.03
CA ALA A 367 29.70 5.80 4.46
C ALA A 367 29.70 5.80 2.91
N SER A 368 30.81 6.18 2.27
CA SER A 368 30.95 6.22 0.80
C SER A 368 31.68 5.01 0.19
N HIS A 369 32.00 3.97 0.98
CA HIS A 369 32.74 2.78 0.52
C HIS A 369 34.13 3.11 -0.06
N THR A 370 34.85 4.05 0.57
CA THR A 370 36.22 4.43 0.17
C THR A 370 37.21 4.27 1.33
N SER A 371 36.88 3.45 2.33
CA SER A 371 37.73 3.21 3.50
C SER A 371 38.87 2.23 3.26
N GLY A 372 38.77 1.36 2.25
CA GLY A 372 39.69 0.24 2.03
C GLY A 372 39.39 -0.98 2.91
N ILE A 373 38.37 -0.93 3.78
CA ILE A 373 37.94 -2.08 4.59
C ILE A 373 37.35 -3.14 3.66
N ARG A 374 37.80 -4.38 3.81
CA ARG A 374 37.33 -5.51 3.01
C ARG A 374 35.83 -5.75 3.12
N HIS A 375 35.30 -6.46 2.13
CA HIS A 375 33.95 -7.03 2.22
C HIS A 375 34.01 -8.40 2.91
N TYR A 376 33.37 -9.43 2.36
CA TYR A 376 33.35 -10.78 2.95
C TYR A 376 34.54 -11.67 2.54
N TRP A 377 35.35 -11.22 1.58
CA TRP A 377 36.58 -11.90 1.13
C TRP A 377 37.79 -11.29 1.82
N LYS A 378 38.82 -12.09 2.10
CA LYS A 378 40.03 -11.65 2.82
C LYS A 378 41.18 -11.38 1.86
N LYS A 379 42.14 -10.55 2.28
CA LYS A 379 43.37 -10.31 1.49
C LYS A 379 44.06 -11.65 1.18
N GLY A 380 44.24 -11.94 -0.10
CA GLY A 380 44.76 -13.23 -0.59
C GLY A 380 43.71 -14.15 -1.20
N ASP A 381 42.42 -13.92 -0.91
CA ASP A 381 41.32 -14.56 -1.64
C ASP A 381 41.18 -13.92 -3.04
N PRO A 382 40.71 -14.67 -4.05
CA PRO A 382 40.31 -14.08 -5.32
C PRO A 382 39.22 -13.03 -5.09
N GLU A 383 39.46 -11.81 -5.53
CA GLU A 383 38.43 -10.77 -5.52
C GLU A 383 37.22 -11.26 -6.32
N THR A 384 36.04 -11.23 -5.70
CA THR A 384 34.83 -11.77 -6.31
C THR A 384 33.59 -11.00 -5.89
N ASP A 385 32.75 -10.69 -6.87
CA ASP A 385 31.40 -10.18 -6.66
C ASP A 385 30.40 -11.31 -6.32
N ALA A 386 30.85 -12.57 -6.28
CA ALA A 386 30.02 -13.72 -5.95
C ALA A 386 29.91 -13.91 -4.42
N GLU A 387 29.37 -12.89 -3.74
CA GLU A 387 29.26 -12.87 -2.27
C GLU A 387 28.53 -14.10 -1.70
N PHE A 388 27.57 -14.66 -2.43
CA PHE A 388 26.84 -15.88 -2.05
C PHE A 388 27.67 -17.17 -2.08
N ASN A 389 28.94 -17.11 -2.47
CA ASN A 389 29.89 -18.22 -2.39
C ASN A 389 30.86 -18.08 -1.21
N LEU A 390 30.81 -16.95 -0.47
CA LEU A 390 31.76 -16.67 0.59
C LEU A 390 31.23 -17.20 1.93
N PRO A 391 32.01 -17.99 2.69
CA PRO A 391 31.57 -18.56 3.97
C PRO A 391 31.10 -17.51 4.99
N GLU A 392 31.75 -16.35 5.03
CA GLU A 392 31.41 -15.26 5.95
C GLU A 392 30.02 -14.65 5.67
N TYR A 393 29.46 -14.87 4.47
CA TYR A 393 28.10 -14.47 4.13
C TYR A 393 27.04 -15.32 4.84
N TYR A 394 27.40 -16.56 5.24
CA TYR A 394 26.53 -17.56 5.85
C TYR A 394 26.86 -17.81 7.32
N ILE A 395 27.42 -16.82 8.04
CA ILE A 395 27.61 -16.95 9.48
C ILE A 395 26.25 -17.22 10.16
N ALA A 396 26.23 -18.26 10.98
CA ALA A 396 25.09 -18.67 11.80
C ALA A 396 25.30 -18.42 13.31
N ARG A 397 26.49 -17.93 13.69
CA ARG A 397 26.84 -17.58 15.07
C ARG A 397 26.25 -16.20 15.42
N PRO A 398 25.56 -16.05 16.56
CA PRO A 398 25.08 -14.75 17.01
C PRO A 398 26.23 -13.87 17.52
N PHE A 399 26.05 -12.56 17.37
CA PHE A 399 26.89 -11.51 17.95
C PHE A 399 26.01 -10.66 18.88
N PRO A 400 26.14 -10.81 20.21
CA PRO A 400 25.39 -10.05 21.19
C PRO A 400 25.43 -8.52 21.03
N THR A 401 26.53 -7.97 20.52
CA THR A 401 26.72 -6.52 20.34
C THR A 401 27.35 -6.19 18.98
N VAL A 402 27.12 -4.97 18.50
CA VAL A 402 27.78 -4.46 17.29
C VAL A 402 29.30 -4.48 17.47
N THR A 403 29.80 -4.09 18.64
CA THR A 403 31.24 -4.09 18.95
C THR A 403 31.88 -5.48 18.82
N GLU A 404 31.20 -6.55 19.27
CA GLU A 404 31.74 -7.91 19.10
C GLU A 404 31.89 -8.28 17.61
N SER A 405 30.97 -7.85 16.76
CA SER A 405 31.04 -8.14 15.32
C SER A 405 32.24 -7.51 14.61
N LEU A 406 32.84 -6.45 15.17
CA LEU A 406 34.06 -5.84 14.64
C LEU A 406 35.23 -6.82 14.63
N SER A 407 35.25 -7.83 15.51
CA SER A 407 36.31 -8.84 15.58
C SER A 407 36.48 -9.62 14.26
N LEU A 408 35.49 -9.58 13.37
CA LEU A 408 35.57 -10.22 12.06
C LEU A 408 36.62 -9.56 11.16
N PHE A 409 36.81 -8.24 11.24
CA PHE A 409 37.59 -7.49 10.24
C PHE A 409 38.47 -6.37 10.78
N VAL A 410 38.30 -5.95 12.04
CA VAL A 410 38.94 -4.73 12.57
C VAL A 410 40.48 -4.81 12.60
N ASN A 411 41.03 -6.02 12.65
CA ASN A 411 42.48 -6.28 12.61
C ASN A 411 43.00 -6.62 11.20
N ASP A 412 42.13 -6.66 10.20
CA ASP A 412 42.55 -6.97 8.84
C ASP A 412 43.20 -5.76 8.18
N GLU A 413 44.22 -6.01 7.37
CA GLU A 413 44.86 -4.97 6.57
C GLU A 413 43.89 -4.42 5.53
N LEU A 414 43.89 -3.10 5.33
CA LEU A 414 43.11 -2.45 4.30
C LEU A 414 43.59 -2.92 2.92
N LEU A 415 42.63 -3.08 2.00
CA LEU A 415 42.91 -3.54 0.65
C LEU A 415 43.45 -2.41 -0.24
N HIS A 416 43.04 -1.17 0.06
CA HIS A 416 43.47 0.03 -0.65
C HIS A 416 43.66 1.19 0.34
N LYS A 417 44.42 2.20 -0.07
CA LYS A 417 44.57 3.43 0.70
C LYS A 417 43.22 4.13 0.89
N PRO A 418 42.87 4.58 2.11
CA PRO A 418 41.62 5.30 2.33
C PRO A 418 41.47 6.52 1.41
N GLY A 419 40.32 6.63 0.76
CA GLY A 419 39.94 7.71 -0.15
C GLY A 419 40.35 7.53 -1.61
N THR A 420 41.11 6.48 -1.98
CA THR A 420 41.62 6.34 -3.35
C THR A 420 40.74 5.47 -4.26
N THR A 421 40.06 4.47 -3.70
CA THR A 421 39.33 3.45 -4.46
C THR A 421 37.96 3.21 -3.86
N TRP A 422 36.95 3.00 -4.72
CA TRP A 422 35.63 2.54 -4.30
C TRP A 422 35.64 1.02 -4.14
N LEU A 423 35.33 0.55 -2.93
CA LEU A 423 35.19 -0.86 -2.60
C LEU A 423 33.98 -1.05 -1.69
N TYR A 424 32.91 -1.62 -2.24
CA TYR A 424 31.67 -1.84 -1.50
C TYR A 424 31.91 -2.76 -0.29
N THR A 425 31.54 -2.29 0.91
CA THR A 425 31.72 -3.07 2.13
C THR A 425 30.55 -2.95 3.10
N THR A 426 30.02 -4.10 3.53
CA THR A 426 29.09 -4.17 4.67
C THR A 426 29.80 -3.92 6.00
N HIS A 427 31.06 -4.34 6.14
CA HIS A 427 31.84 -4.15 7.36
C HIS A 427 32.11 -2.67 7.67
N GLY A 428 32.28 -1.84 6.66
CA GLY A 428 32.35 -0.38 6.85
C GLY A 428 31.10 0.19 7.52
N TYR A 429 29.91 -0.36 7.23
CA TYR A 429 28.65 0.03 7.88
C TYR A 429 28.48 -0.56 9.27
N THR A 430 29.00 -1.77 9.51
CA THR A 430 29.09 -2.36 10.84
C THR A 430 29.95 -1.49 11.78
N LEU A 431 31.09 -0.99 11.29
CA LEU A 431 31.92 -0.05 12.02
C LEU A 431 31.22 1.30 12.22
N LEU A 432 30.49 1.78 11.21
CA LEU A 432 29.70 3.01 11.35
C LEU A 432 28.66 2.87 12.47
N SER A 433 27.96 1.73 12.61
CA SER A 433 27.05 1.53 13.73
C SER A 433 27.75 1.52 15.09
N ALA A 434 28.94 0.92 15.21
CA ALA A 434 29.69 0.96 16.47
C ALA A 434 30.06 2.40 16.86
N ILE A 435 30.44 3.23 15.87
CA ILE A 435 30.67 4.67 16.08
C ILE A 435 29.39 5.36 16.56
N LEU A 436 28.22 5.03 15.98
CA LEU A 436 26.94 5.61 16.40
C LEU A 436 26.55 5.24 17.84
N GLU A 437 26.76 3.98 18.25
CA GLU A 437 26.58 3.57 19.66
C GLU A 437 27.52 4.36 20.58
N ARG A 438 28.79 4.47 20.20
CA ARG A 438 29.83 5.17 20.98
C ARG A 438 29.53 6.65 21.21
N ILE A 439 29.13 7.37 20.16
CA ILE A 439 28.77 8.81 20.28
C ILE A 439 27.40 9.06 20.92
N SER A 440 26.64 7.99 21.19
CA SER A 440 25.43 8.02 22.00
C SER A 440 25.70 7.78 23.51
N ASP A 441 26.96 7.93 23.92
CA ASP A 441 27.50 7.68 25.25
C ASP A 441 27.44 6.21 25.68
N ASP A 442 27.43 5.27 24.73
CA ASP A 442 27.25 3.83 24.95
C ASP A 442 25.95 3.46 25.70
N LYS A 443 24.98 4.40 25.73
CA LYS A 443 23.69 4.22 26.41
C LYS A 443 22.60 3.66 25.52
N HIS A 444 22.73 3.86 24.21
CA HIS A 444 21.75 3.42 23.23
C HIS A 444 22.42 2.45 22.26
N SER A 445 21.89 1.24 22.19
CA SER A 445 22.20 0.28 21.15
C SER A 445 21.78 0.81 19.78
N TYR A 446 22.37 0.27 18.72
CA TYR A 446 21.99 0.57 17.35
C TYR A 446 20.50 0.27 17.09
N ALA A 447 19.95 -0.75 17.74
CA ALA A 447 18.53 -1.08 17.69
C ALA A 447 17.65 0.05 18.26
N GLU A 448 18.01 0.58 19.43
CA GLU A 448 17.32 1.70 20.07
C GLU A 448 17.46 2.98 19.26
N LEU A 449 18.65 3.26 18.72
CA LEU A 449 18.87 4.42 17.84
C LEU A 449 18.00 4.33 16.57
N LEU A 450 17.97 3.18 15.90
CA LEU A 450 17.10 2.96 14.75
C LEU A 450 15.63 3.16 15.11
N ASN A 451 15.20 2.62 16.26
CA ASN A 451 13.83 2.71 16.71
C ASN A 451 13.41 4.15 17.03
N ASP A 452 14.16 4.81 17.92
CA ASP A 452 13.77 6.09 18.49
C ASP A 452 13.92 7.24 17.50
N LEU A 453 14.90 7.17 16.61
CA LEU A 453 15.24 8.25 15.69
C LEU A 453 14.66 8.09 14.28
N ILE A 454 14.17 6.90 13.91
CA ILE A 454 13.59 6.67 12.58
C ILE A 454 12.25 5.95 12.68
N THR A 455 12.21 4.69 13.11
CA THR A 455 11.03 3.84 12.88
C THR A 455 9.83 4.33 13.69
N LYS A 456 10.02 4.72 14.95
CA LYS A 456 8.97 5.30 15.80
C LYS A 456 8.49 6.66 15.30
N GLN A 457 9.40 7.51 14.82
CA GLN A 457 9.04 8.85 14.33
C GLN A 457 8.18 8.78 13.04
N LEU A 458 8.46 7.79 12.19
CA LEU A 458 7.74 7.58 10.92
C LEU A 458 6.63 6.53 10.98
N ASP A 459 6.40 5.92 12.15
CA ASP A 459 5.43 4.82 12.34
C ASP A 459 5.71 3.60 11.44
N LEU A 460 7.00 3.22 11.29
CA LEU A 460 7.46 2.07 10.51
C LEU A 460 7.36 0.78 11.34
N ARG A 461 6.13 0.31 11.57
CA ARG A 461 5.81 -0.78 12.51
C ARG A 461 6.39 -2.14 12.14
N ASN A 462 6.78 -2.32 10.88
CA ASN A 462 7.30 -3.57 10.35
C ASN A 462 8.82 -3.50 10.13
N THR A 463 9.44 -2.37 10.45
CA THR A 463 10.86 -2.11 10.24
C THR A 463 11.64 -2.27 11.52
N LYS A 464 12.51 -3.28 11.58
CA LYS A 464 13.31 -3.61 12.77
C LYS A 464 14.52 -4.47 12.41
N LEU A 465 15.45 -4.61 13.35
CA LEU A 465 16.56 -5.56 13.19
C LEU A 465 16.04 -6.99 13.17
N GLU A 466 16.67 -7.86 12.39
CA GLU A 466 16.38 -9.28 12.42
C GLU A 466 17.07 -9.93 13.62
N TYR A 467 16.27 -10.40 14.57
CA TYR A 467 16.68 -11.33 15.62
C TYR A 467 16.18 -12.74 15.27
N PRO A 468 17.01 -13.79 15.35
CA PRO A 468 16.62 -15.12 14.91
C PRO A 468 15.45 -15.75 15.70
N ASP A 469 15.38 -15.46 16.98
CA ASP A 469 14.42 -15.98 17.96
C ASP A 469 13.14 -15.15 18.06
N GLU A 470 13.12 -13.95 17.48
CA GLU A 470 11.96 -13.07 17.52
C GLU A 470 10.84 -13.54 16.58
N ILE A 471 9.62 -13.57 17.12
CA ILE A 471 8.41 -13.80 16.33
C ILE A 471 8.07 -12.52 15.57
N VAL A 472 8.08 -12.61 14.24
CA VAL A 472 7.79 -11.48 13.35
C VAL A 472 6.50 -11.76 12.56
N PRO A 473 5.41 -11.02 12.83
CA PRO A 473 4.18 -11.14 12.05
C PRO A 473 4.44 -10.90 10.56
N ASN A 474 3.73 -11.65 9.70
CA ASN A 474 3.84 -11.56 8.24
C ASN A 474 5.25 -11.81 7.66
N ARG A 475 6.18 -12.40 8.42
CA ARG A 475 7.52 -12.73 7.91
C ARG A 475 7.46 -13.80 6.82
N SER A 476 8.10 -13.52 5.70
CA SER A 476 8.26 -14.48 4.60
C SER A 476 9.26 -15.60 4.94
N ARG A 477 9.03 -16.79 4.39
CA ARG A 477 10.11 -17.77 4.16
C ARG A 477 11.03 -17.29 3.04
N TYR A 478 12.25 -17.83 3.00
CA TYR A 478 13.28 -17.39 2.06
C TYR A 478 13.80 -18.55 1.24
N TYR A 479 14.01 -18.30 -0.05
CA TYR A 479 14.34 -19.34 -1.01
C TYR A 479 15.55 -18.96 -1.86
N TRP A 480 16.23 -19.97 -2.39
CA TRP A 480 17.24 -19.79 -3.42
C TRP A 480 17.08 -20.82 -4.52
N ARG A 481 17.67 -20.51 -5.67
CA ARG A 481 17.67 -21.39 -6.84
C ARG A 481 18.90 -21.10 -7.67
N ARG A 482 19.60 -22.14 -8.12
CA ARG A 482 20.74 -22.01 -9.04
C ARG A 482 20.31 -21.75 -10.49
N SER A 483 19.33 -22.52 -10.95
CA SER A 483 18.74 -22.39 -12.28
C SER A 483 17.28 -22.85 -12.27
N LEU A 484 16.47 -22.41 -13.23
CA LEU A 484 15.05 -22.83 -13.33
C LEU A 484 14.90 -24.36 -13.41
N LYS A 485 15.92 -25.08 -13.90
CA LYS A 485 15.94 -26.54 -14.03
C LYS A 485 16.23 -27.29 -12.72
N GLU A 486 16.99 -26.70 -11.80
CA GLU A 486 17.50 -27.38 -10.59
C GLU A 486 16.56 -27.32 -9.38
N GLY A 487 15.36 -26.76 -9.56
CA GLY A 487 14.34 -26.65 -8.52
C GLY A 487 14.63 -25.57 -7.48
N LEU A 488 13.57 -25.11 -6.83
CA LEU A 488 13.65 -24.15 -5.72
C LEU A 488 14.06 -24.86 -4.43
N ARG A 489 14.83 -24.19 -3.57
CA ARG A 489 15.29 -24.73 -2.29
C ARG A 489 15.14 -23.71 -1.17
N ASN A 490 14.94 -24.20 0.05
CA ASN A 490 15.09 -23.40 1.25
C ASN A 490 16.55 -22.94 1.39
N VAL A 491 16.74 -21.72 1.91
CA VAL A 491 18.09 -21.21 2.21
C VAL A 491 18.66 -21.78 3.50
N ALA A 492 19.99 -21.76 3.60
CA ALA A 492 20.66 -22.02 4.86
C ALA A 492 20.26 -20.98 5.92
N TYR A 493 20.23 -21.42 7.18
CA TYR A 493 20.09 -20.52 8.31
C TYR A 493 21.31 -19.60 8.41
N VAL A 494 21.05 -18.32 8.70
CA VAL A 494 22.07 -17.30 8.93
C VAL A 494 21.64 -16.38 10.05
N ASP A 495 22.62 -15.86 10.77
CA ASP A 495 22.46 -14.84 11.78
C ASP A 495 22.98 -13.51 11.22
N LEU A 496 22.14 -12.46 11.27
CA LEU A 496 22.45 -11.15 10.68
C LEU A 496 23.02 -10.15 11.70
N SER A 497 23.20 -10.55 12.96
CA SER A 497 23.67 -9.67 14.04
C SER A 497 25.02 -9.03 13.76
N TYR A 498 25.91 -9.72 13.04
CA TYR A 498 27.21 -9.17 12.65
C TYR A 498 27.15 -8.04 11.62
N LYS A 499 25.98 -7.80 11.01
CA LYS A 499 25.82 -6.86 9.90
C LYS A 499 24.50 -6.10 9.93
N TRP A 500 23.85 -5.94 11.08
CA TRP A 500 22.56 -5.24 11.19
C TRP A 500 22.53 -3.91 10.41
N ALA A 501 23.50 -3.04 10.66
CA ALA A 501 23.59 -1.73 10.04
C ALA A 501 23.86 -1.74 8.53
N GLY A 502 24.43 -2.83 8.02
CA GLY A 502 24.77 -2.98 6.61
C GLY A 502 23.82 -3.89 5.83
N GLY A 503 23.00 -4.71 6.48
CA GLY A 503 22.18 -5.72 5.79
C GLY A 503 21.19 -6.51 6.63
N GLY A 504 20.99 -6.21 7.92
CA GLY A 504 20.20 -7.04 8.84
C GLY A 504 18.85 -6.45 9.28
N ILE A 505 18.29 -5.50 8.52
CA ILE A 505 16.96 -4.95 8.77
C ILE A 505 15.89 -5.77 8.02
N LEU A 506 14.76 -6.00 8.68
CA LEU A 506 13.49 -6.44 8.10
C LEU A 506 12.59 -5.24 7.83
N SER A 507 11.77 -5.29 6.78
CA SER A 507 10.71 -4.30 6.52
C SER A 507 9.67 -4.87 5.53
N ASN A 508 8.69 -4.05 5.17
CA ASN A 508 7.77 -4.29 4.05
C ASN A 508 7.76 -3.08 3.10
N VAL A 509 7.08 -3.20 1.94
CA VAL A 509 7.06 -2.10 0.96
C VAL A 509 6.32 -0.87 1.47
N THR A 510 5.33 -1.04 2.36
CA THR A 510 4.59 0.08 2.96
C THR A 510 5.52 0.97 3.78
N ASP A 511 6.25 0.40 4.73
CA ASP A 511 7.19 1.13 5.59
C ASP A 511 8.33 1.76 4.77
N LEU A 512 8.92 1.01 3.84
CA LEU A 512 10.00 1.54 2.98
C LEU A 512 9.54 2.75 2.17
N LEU A 513 8.29 2.77 1.71
CA LEU A 513 7.75 3.90 0.95
C LEU A 513 7.42 5.10 1.86
N LEU A 514 6.99 4.88 3.10
CA LEU A 514 6.87 5.97 4.08
C LEU A 514 8.25 6.62 4.34
N TYR A 515 9.28 5.80 4.51
CA TYR A 515 10.66 6.25 4.65
C TYR A 515 11.16 7.01 3.40
N ALA A 516 10.99 6.45 2.20
CA ALA A 516 11.38 7.10 0.94
C ALA A 516 10.70 8.46 0.74
N ASN A 517 9.38 8.53 0.97
CA ASN A 517 8.63 9.79 0.85
C ASN A 517 9.08 10.83 1.87
N ASN A 518 9.49 10.41 3.08
CA ASN A 518 10.05 11.32 4.05
C ASN A 518 11.36 11.93 3.56
N LEU A 519 12.28 11.12 3.03
CA LEU A 519 13.55 11.63 2.49
C LEU A 519 13.35 12.53 1.26
N LEU A 520 12.42 12.17 0.38
CA LEU A 520 12.00 13.02 -0.73
C LEU A 520 11.48 14.37 -0.20
N GLN A 521 10.68 14.34 0.87
CA GLN A 521 10.20 15.54 1.56
C GLN A 521 11.33 16.41 2.09
N CYS A 522 12.29 15.80 2.78
CA CYS A 522 13.46 16.49 3.33
C CYS A 522 14.21 17.23 2.21
N ARG A 523 14.38 16.60 1.04
CA ARG A 523 15.10 17.22 -0.09
C ARG A 523 14.38 18.45 -0.65
N GLN A 524 13.06 18.39 -0.78
CA GLN A 524 12.28 19.36 -1.54
C GLN A 524 11.72 20.51 -0.70
N THR A 525 11.70 20.35 0.63
CA THR A 525 11.27 21.41 1.54
C THR A 525 12.24 22.59 1.44
N LYS A 526 11.74 23.76 1.01
CA LYS A 526 12.55 24.98 0.82
C LYS A 526 12.78 25.75 2.13
N LEU A 527 11.86 25.67 3.10
CA LEU A 527 11.96 26.26 4.43
C LEU A 527 11.08 25.46 5.40
N VAL A 528 11.47 25.39 6.68
CA VAL A 528 10.80 24.68 7.79
C VAL A 528 9.32 25.06 7.82
N SER A 529 8.44 24.23 7.27
CA SER A 529 7.00 24.37 7.44
C SER A 529 6.60 23.88 8.83
N SER A 530 5.50 24.39 9.37
CA SER A 530 4.97 24.04 10.70
C SER A 530 4.56 22.57 10.87
N ASP A 531 4.61 21.77 9.79
CA ASP A 531 4.47 20.29 9.78
C ASP A 531 5.84 19.57 9.93
N SER A 532 6.90 20.30 10.31
CA SER A 532 8.29 19.84 10.44
C SER A 532 8.52 18.71 11.45
N ASN A 533 7.56 18.42 12.34
CA ASN A 533 7.74 17.46 13.44
C ASN A 533 8.02 16.00 12.99
N LYS A 534 7.88 15.67 11.71
CA LYS A 534 8.18 14.34 11.17
C LYS A 534 9.32 14.30 10.14
N GLN A 535 10.01 15.40 9.85
CA GLN A 535 11.15 15.36 8.92
C GLN A 535 12.36 14.73 9.61
N LEU A 536 12.96 13.73 8.97
CA LEU A 536 14.14 13.06 9.52
C LEU A 536 15.41 13.90 9.41
N LEU A 537 15.51 14.74 8.38
CA LEU A 537 16.72 15.49 8.02
C LEU A 537 16.37 16.87 7.44
N LYS A 538 17.28 17.83 7.60
CA LYS A 538 17.30 19.10 6.87
C LYS A 538 17.59 18.89 5.38
N SER A 539 17.18 19.86 4.56
CA SER A 539 17.33 19.79 3.10
C SER A 539 18.79 19.70 2.66
N GLU A 540 19.67 20.44 3.33
CA GLU A 540 21.11 20.47 3.06
C GLU A 540 21.76 19.11 3.35
N THR A 541 21.36 18.48 4.45
CA THR A 541 21.90 17.19 4.89
C THR A 541 21.52 16.06 3.95
N ILE A 542 20.25 15.96 3.54
CA ILE A 542 19.83 14.93 2.58
C ILE A 542 20.43 15.18 1.18
N ARG A 543 20.65 16.44 0.80
CA ARG A 543 21.40 16.78 -0.42
C ARG A 543 22.84 16.32 -0.34
N GLU A 544 23.49 16.43 0.82
CA GLU A 544 24.83 15.88 1.04
C GLU A 544 24.84 14.35 0.92
N LEU A 545 23.88 13.66 1.54
CA LEU A 545 23.77 12.19 1.42
C LEU A 545 23.61 11.74 -0.04
N TRP A 546 22.85 12.51 -0.84
CA TRP A 546 22.58 12.22 -2.26
C TRP A 546 23.52 12.95 -3.23
N SER A 547 24.65 13.47 -2.74
CA SER A 547 25.68 14.06 -3.60
C SER A 547 26.67 12.98 -4.06
N PRO A 548 27.01 12.92 -5.37
CA PRO A 548 28.00 11.98 -5.87
C PRO A 548 29.37 12.21 -5.20
N ILE A 549 29.93 11.17 -4.57
CA ILE A 549 31.27 11.21 -3.97
C ILE A 549 32.27 10.46 -4.84
N VAL A 550 31.89 9.26 -5.30
CA VAL A 550 32.80 8.38 -6.05
C VAL A 550 32.03 7.59 -7.11
N ALA A 551 32.66 7.34 -8.26
CA ALA A 551 32.08 6.49 -9.28
C ALA A 551 32.03 5.03 -8.81
N THR A 552 30.96 4.32 -9.17
CA THR A 552 30.84 2.88 -8.90
C THR A 552 31.26 2.08 -10.14
N ASN A 553 31.38 0.76 -9.97
CA ASN A 553 31.60 -0.16 -11.10
C ASN A 553 30.38 -0.24 -12.05
N ARG A 554 29.25 0.39 -11.70
CA ARG A 554 28.08 0.48 -12.58
C ARG A 554 28.16 1.75 -13.42
N ASN A 555 28.01 1.58 -14.74
CA ASN A 555 27.99 2.70 -15.68
C ASN A 555 27.00 3.78 -15.24
N ASN A 556 27.43 5.04 -15.33
CA ASN A 556 26.63 6.23 -15.02
C ASN A 556 26.01 6.28 -13.61
N THR A 557 26.54 5.48 -12.68
CA THR A 557 26.14 5.48 -11.26
C THR A 557 27.31 5.88 -10.38
N SER A 558 27.08 6.84 -9.50
CA SER A 558 27.99 7.21 -8.41
C SER A 558 27.42 6.76 -7.06
N TYR A 559 28.28 6.64 -6.05
CA TYR A 559 27.86 6.43 -4.68
C TYR A 559 27.97 7.74 -3.90
N GLY A 560 26.93 8.05 -3.13
CA GLY A 560 26.93 9.13 -2.14
C GLY A 560 27.24 8.57 -0.75
N LEU A 561 26.50 9.00 0.26
CA LEU A 561 26.57 8.44 1.61
C LEU A 561 25.38 7.51 1.82
N GLY A 562 25.61 6.22 1.62
CA GLY A 562 24.57 5.18 1.76
C GLY A 562 23.58 5.07 0.61
N TRP A 563 23.79 5.79 -0.49
CA TRP A 563 22.88 5.83 -1.64
C TRP A 563 23.62 5.71 -2.97
N MET A 564 23.03 4.96 -3.91
CA MET A 564 23.40 5.00 -5.32
C MET A 564 22.72 6.19 -5.99
N ILE A 565 23.46 6.89 -6.84
CA ILE A 565 23.01 8.09 -7.55
C ILE A 565 23.21 7.85 -9.05
N ALA A 566 22.11 7.56 -9.74
CA ALA A 566 22.11 7.44 -11.19
C ALA A 566 21.98 8.83 -11.81
N LYS A 567 22.91 9.16 -12.72
CA LYS A 567 22.82 10.38 -13.52
C LYS A 567 21.69 10.26 -14.54
N GLU A 568 21.22 11.40 -15.02
CA GLU A 568 20.31 11.45 -16.16
C GLU A 568 20.97 10.82 -17.38
N GLN A 569 20.22 10.00 -18.12
CA GLN A 569 20.73 9.27 -19.29
C GLN A 569 19.77 9.38 -20.46
N PRO A 570 20.26 9.38 -21.71
CA PRO A 570 19.40 9.27 -22.88
C PRO A 570 18.65 7.93 -22.87
N SER A 571 17.33 7.94 -23.09
CA SER A 571 16.56 6.70 -23.30
C SER A 571 16.69 6.26 -24.75
N SER A 572 16.92 4.96 -24.96
CA SER A 572 16.91 4.34 -26.29
C SER A 572 15.50 4.16 -26.86
N ILE A 573 14.45 4.32 -26.04
CA ILE A 573 13.11 3.86 -26.40
C ILE A 573 12.15 5.00 -26.79
N ASN A 574 12.33 6.26 -26.35
CA ASN A 574 11.26 7.28 -26.54
C ASN A 574 11.66 8.79 -26.55
N GLN A 575 12.86 9.20 -27.00
CA GLN A 575 13.34 10.61 -26.99
C GLN A 575 13.31 11.35 -25.62
N CYS A 576 12.73 10.78 -24.56
CA CYS A 576 12.73 11.28 -23.20
C CYS A 576 13.94 10.75 -22.44
N SER A 577 14.63 11.57 -21.66
CA SER A 577 15.73 11.11 -20.81
C SER A 577 15.23 10.26 -19.63
N ILE A 578 16.02 9.26 -19.23
CA ILE A 578 15.90 8.61 -17.93
C ILE A 578 16.34 9.64 -16.90
N PRO A 579 15.46 10.12 -16.00
CA PRO A 579 15.79 11.17 -15.06
C PRO A 579 16.84 10.70 -14.07
N SER A 580 17.61 11.65 -13.52
CA SER A 580 18.44 11.37 -12.36
C SER A 580 17.58 10.81 -11.23
N HIS A 581 18.04 9.76 -10.57
CA HIS A 581 17.31 9.10 -9.51
C HIS A 581 18.25 8.51 -8.47
N ILE A 582 17.71 8.32 -7.28
CA ILE A 582 18.44 7.86 -6.11
C ILE A 582 17.88 6.49 -5.74
N TYR A 583 18.74 5.51 -5.50
CA TYR A 583 18.29 4.16 -5.20
C TYR A 583 19.26 3.41 -4.29
N HIS A 584 18.80 2.28 -3.76
CA HIS A 584 19.68 1.28 -3.17
C HIS A 584 19.09 -0.11 -3.41
N THR A 585 19.93 -1.05 -3.82
CA THR A 585 19.55 -2.48 -3.96
C THR A 585 20.01 -3.27 -2.75
N GLY A 586 19.40 -4.42 -2.50
CA GLY A 586 19.82 -5.34 -1.45
C GLY A 586 19.84 -6.77 -1.95
N GLY A 587 20.90 -7.49 -1.60
CA GLY A 587 21.00 -8.94 -1.67
C GLY A 587 21.24 -9.49 -0.27
N ALA A 588 20.47 -10.50 0.11
CA ALA A 588 20.67 -11.26 1.34
C ALA A 588 20.42 -12.74 1.05
N VAL A 589 20.77 -13.60 2.00
CA VAL A 589 20.44 -15.01 1.94
C VAL A 589 18.92 -15.15 1.78
N GLY A 590 18.51 -15.58 0.59
CA GLY A 590 17.13 -15.81 0.21
C GLY A 590 16.25 -14.59 0.01
N ALA A 591 16.82 -13.39 -0.17
CA ALA A 591 16.05 -12.19 -0.46
C ALA A 591 16.77 -11.24 -1.42
N THR A 592 15.99 -10.52 -2.23
CA THR A 592 16.48 -9.43 -3.09
C THR A 592 15.51 -8.26 -3.00
N SER A 593 16.04 -7.06 -2.89
CA SER A 593 15.24 -5.85 -2.63
C SER A 593 15.74 -4.63 -3.41
N ILE A 594 14.85 -3.67 -3.61
CA ILE A 594 15.20 -2.33 -4.09
C ILE A 594 14.29 -1.27 -3.46
N ILE A 595 14.86 -0.09 -3.23
CA ILE A 595 14.15 1.16 -3.04
C ILE A 595 14.70 2.18 -4.05
N LEU A 596 13.80 2.90 -4.73
CA LEU A 596 14.17 3.86 -5.78
C LEU A 596 13.27 5.11 -5.67
N ILE A 597 13.90 6.27 -5.80
CA ILE A 597 13.28 7.60 -5.65
C ILE A 597 13.64 8.43 -6.89
N ILE A 598 12.62 8.90 -7.60
CA ILE A 598 12.73 9.85 -8.71
C ILE A 598 12.12 11.18 -8.26
N PRO A 599 12.94 12.16 -7.84
CA PRO A 599 12.44 13.50 -7.54
C PRO A 599 11.88 14.18 -8.79
N CYS A 600 10.83 14.99 -8.62
CA CYS A 600 10.41 15.96 -9.65
C CYS A 600 11.43 17.10 -9.77
N SER A 601 11.37 17.85 -10.87
CA SER A 601 12.18 19.06 -11.09
C SER A 601 11.91 20.13 -10.02
N ASN A 602 12.87 21.04 -9.82
CA ASN A 602 12.97 21.96 -8.67
C ASN A 602 11.81 22.99 -8.49
N ASN A 603 10.74 22.91 -9.28
CA ASN A 603 9.63 23.87 -9.30
C ASN A 603 8.27 23.31 -8.84
N CYS A 604 8.22 22.13 -8.22
CA CYS A 604 6.96 21.58 -7.72
C CYS A 604 6.56 22.20 -6.37
N SER A 605 5.30 22.61 -6.23
CA SER A 605 4.72 23.15 -4.98
C SER A 605 4.45 22.07 -3.93
N ASN A 606 4.30 20.81 -4.35
CA ASN A 606 4.16 19.68 -3.43
C ASN A 606 5.54 19.31 -2.84
N PRO A 607 5.69 19.27 -1.50
CA PRO A 607 6.98 18.96 -0.87
C PRO A 607 7.38 17.49 -1.03
N ARG A 608 6.51 16.58 -1.49
CA ARG A 608 6.79 15.16 -1.76
C ARG A 608 6.70 14.83 -3.26
N CYS A 609 6.99 15.80 -4.11
CA CYS A 609 6.78 15.68 -5.54
C CYS A 609 7.78 14.73 -6.21
N GLY A 610 7.32 13.54 -6.60
CA GLY A 610 8.16 12.54 -7.25
C GLY A 610 7.51 11.17 -7.23
N ILE A 611 8.28 10.18 -7.69
CA ILE A 611 7.91 8.77 -7.65
C ILE A 611 8.83 8.06 -6.66
N CYS A 612 8.27 7.32 -5.72
CA CYS A 612 9.04 6.33 -4.94
C CYS A 612 8.49 4.95 -5.23
N ILE A 613 9.38 3.97 -5.40
CA ILE A 613 9.03 2.57 -5.63
C ILE A 613 9.90 1.69 -4.72
N SER A 614 9.30 0.62 -4.22
CA SER A 614 10.05 -0.46 -3.56
C SER A 614 9.54 -1.82 -4.04
N ILE A 615 10.48 -2.75 -4.26
CA ILE A 615 10.21 -4.14 -4.59
C ILE A 615 11.00 -5.01 -3.63
N LEU A 616 10.32 -5.96 -2.98
CA LEU A 616 10.89 -6.98 -2.11
C LEU A 616 10.57 -8.36 -2.66
N THR A 617 11.56 -9.25 -2.64
CA THR A 617 11.39 -10.63 -3.09
C THR A 617 11.96 -11.59 -2.05
N ASN A 618 11.34 -12.76 -1.93
CA ASN A 618 11.82 -13.84 -1.08
C ASN A 618 12.68 -14.87 -1.84
N LEU A 619 13.38 -14.40 -2.88
CA LEU A 619 14.34 -15.18 -3.65
C LEU A 619 15.72 -14.52 -3.61
N GLN A 620 16.75 -15.33 -3.34
CA GLN A 620 18.14 -14.92 -3.50
C GLN A 620 18.46 -14.62 -4.97
N SER A 621 19.15 -13.50 -5.22
CA SER A 621 19.66 -13.14 -6.54
C SER A 621 18.57 -12.98 -7.63
N ALA A 622 17.44 -12.35 -7.30
CA ALA A 622 16.45 -11.94 -8.31
C ALA A 622 17.07 -10.86 -9.20
N ARG A 623 17.54 -11.26 -10.38
CA ARG A 623 18.20 -10.42 -11.39
C ARG A 623 17.23 -9.38 -11.93
N GLU A 624 17.72 -8.31 -12.56
CA GLU A 624 16.87 -7.28 -13.20
C GLU A 624 15.92 -6.51 -12.27
N ILE A 625 15.99 -6.68 -10.94
CA ILE A 625 15.11 -5.97 -10.00
C ILE A 625 15.22 -4.44 -10.12
N TYR A 626 16.43 -3.94 -10.42
CA TYR A 626 16.67 -2.52 -10.70
C TYR A 626 15.94 -2.05 -11.95
N GLN A 627 16.10 -2.76 -13.07
CA GLN A 627 15.46 -2.38 -14.32
C GLN A 627 13.94 -2.47 -14.21
N THR A 628 13.43 -3.52 -13.54
CA THR A 628 12.00 -3.70 -13.26
C THR A 628 11.44 -2.52 -12.47
N ALA A 629 12.13 -2.08 -11.41
CA ALA A 629 11.69 -0.93 -10.63
C ALA A 629 11.75 0.37 -11.43
N LEU A 630 12.79 0.56 -12.24
CA LEU A 630 12.94 1.75 -13.08
C LEU A 630 11.85 1.82 -14.15
N ASP A 631 11.59 0.74 -14.87
CA ASP A 631 10.56 0.66 -15.92
C ASP A 631 9.18 1.01 -15.33
N ILE A 632 8.83 0.41 -14.20
CA ILE A 632 7.58 0.71 -13.50
C ILE A 632 7.55 2.18 -13.06
N ALA A 633 8.61 2.70 -12.44
CA ALA A 633 8.65 4.09 -11.98
C ALA A 633 8.49 5.10 -13.13
N LEU A 634 9.06 4.80 -14.31
CA LEU A 634 8.91 5.62 -15.50
C LEU A 634 7.46 5.63 -16.03
N LEU A 635 6.75 4.49 -15.98
CA LEU A 635 5.32 4.45 -16.32
C LEU A 635 4.50 5.41 -15.46
N PHE A 636 4.72 5.41 -14.13
CA PHE A 636 4.01 6.32 -13.22
C PHE A 636 4.45 7.79 -13.38
N ARG A 637 5.69 8.05 -13.77
CA ARG A 637 6.17 9.42 -14.05
C ARG A 637 5.42 10.06 -15.22
N HIS A 638 5.11 9.31 -16.27
CA HIS A 638 4.37 9.84 -17.42
C HIS A 638 2.95 10.31 -17.06
N VAL A 639 2.31 9.64 -16.09
CA VAL A 639 1.02 10.09 -15.54
C VAL A 639 1.17 11.42 -14.78
N SER A 640 2.27 11.55 -14.01
CA SER A 640 2.58 12.74 -13.21
C SER A 640 2.91 14.00 -14.04
N SER A 641 3.53 13.87 -15.22
CA SER A 641 3.89 15.03 -16.06
C SER A 641 2.70 15.70 -16.76
N CYS A 642 1.57 15.00 -16.93
CA CYS A 642 0.43 15.54 -17.69
C CYS A 642 -0.46 16.51 -16.90
N SER A 643 -0.27 16.69 -15.59
CA SER A 643 -1.11 17.59 -14.80
C SER A 643 -0.68 19.06 -14.85
N ASN A 644 0.42 19.41 -15.55
CA ASN A 644 0.90 20.80 -15.69
C ASN A 644 1.24 21.22 -17.13
N ASP A 645 1.31 20.30 -18.10
CA ASP A 645 1.54 20.64 -19.50
C ASP A 645 0.22 20.59 -20.30
N SER A 646 -0.72 21.47 -19.95
CA SER A 646 -1.94 21.71 -20.72
C SER A 646 -1.68 22.58 -21.97
N LYS A 647 -0.53 22.37 -22.65
CA LYS A 647 -0.20 22.96 -23.95
C LYS A 647 0.78 22.05 -24.70
N LEU A 648 0.24 21.06 -25.39
CA LEU A 648 0.82 20.48 -26.60
C LEU A 648 -0.30 19.96 -27.50
#